data_AF-A0A524LCT0-F1
#
_entry.id   AF-A0A524LCT0-F1
#
_cell.length_a   1.000
_cell.length_b   1.000
_cell.length_c   1.000
_cell.angle_alpha   90.00
_cell.angle_beta   90.00
_cell.angle_gamma   90.00
#
_symmetry.space_group_name_H-M   'P 1'
#
loop_
_entity.id
_entity.type
_entity.pdbx_description
1 polymer ?
#
loop_
_entity_poly.entity_id
_entity_poly.type
_entity_poly.pdbx_seq_one_letter_code
_entity_poly.pdbx_strand_id
1 'polypeptide(L)'
;MRVDSILNIYDLTEANILNIKDEYKGVSIAGYLKTYADNLPAQHQKPFYKKITGLLVNDERFHYAIREVPADAPDWAKVAVEKQELFAFQPSQELNDTLEQITHYLAAAADDAVKSPSPDQKIVAQRELDAFPKAENLDVIKKKSDEFFKRGSRKAGREIAGMEQMFDAGDGFVWYKLVDEEAFRREGKALQNCIGSIYTAARMKRDNQMIAVLKTSSNESAAAMRINIAKKEMEEVKGKNNKPPIERYMTATIAFLNQMKLKPGYNAMYDLKNAGYYYDEDKEDILTKAQAIQRFVTTTPIAKVGQGLTLTKGDVSNKTLFQDLYGNLLGRHRSFSRYQEPVVLNMQTPRQTPAEKLHPDIYELRDSSNIPTITAIVSDGKLLGIGRHRQEATVQEAEAETVETSTPTLLLITQLLKLGLITTMDQSIQRQILWQERLRWDAKTKEFVSLGKSDREVDTDKKHMKWKVYDDPSVVKQLFTSLASEDNDDDKGMVGDYTAKDIVRIYVDNQTTTTDDEDGDTEVTHMILQTRDGAALPVRAIYKQGSGEVVARFAGFQGTNRWHPGDRSERVVNSLVGLANKEKLALPKSVRLNHGIVRSKGHYERFEPKFEKVAGKQSAIKLDLSDQSPGDRLAALTYVASNSKYVGSTTDHRDDILSIADAIRHGHWTATSGEDVGKWEKGELHRIYKDVFRGGTPETLYVVDIEYGTDKKAKVTLLVDGTKVIRVDNTTTTQRWQKWTDYDKVAQQLNQFAEEHGLRYEPAALVSLRTPKASVKNHTGELRIADGKVTTAATEKTKSIEGLRQRGLYQMEGTDELKFEDGAKIVRMPPAKQAAWVRGKMSGEGGQGEGWEIYDKDGKAMGIITVNRGGNLMSMYGRGSGYNASTDITDRGIVPNLLPYVKKAAETFGWKTEKSRMMNIAPDGKLHRTLSHYRNYASSPRRAYLRDPEKLLKAMGFLSNSLPAGRGDDRMRSNRYQRLTITDEGKAALTRLNGKGKVGVMGNVTGAALPKDFEAPARRARPKKERAAGAGKWKVSTAAPRSGTKAELALGKFREMTNDGVLPTRSQFISILTQPPFNMSKSGAQTYYYTTKAKYAALGESLSELAMRQLKNDPILQSFKRFLLG
;
A
#
# COMPACT_ATOMS: atom_id res chain seq x y z
N MET A 1 -32.35 -46.41 9.95
CA MET A 1 -31.51 -45.20 9.87
C MET A 1 -32.37 -44.01 10.24
N ARG A 2 -31.95 -43.20 11.23
CA ARG A 2 -32.73 -42.07 11.76
C ARG A 2 -32.56 -40.85 10.85
N VAL A 3 -33.69 -40.28 10.42
CA VAL A 3 -33.82 -39.08 9.59
C VAL A 3 -34.06 -37.88 10.51
N ASP A 4 -33.08 -37.55 11.36
CA ASP A 4 -33.17 -36.41 12.27
C ASP A 4 -31.85 -35.65 12.30
N SER A 5 -31.54 -34.93 11.23
CA SER A 5 -30.73 -33.70 11.20
C SER A 5 -30.46 -33.31 9.75
N ILE A 6 -30.38 -32.00 9.48
CA ILE A 6 -30.24 -31.35 8.16
C ILE A 6 -31.59 -30.96 7.54
N LEU A 7 -32.24 -29.95 8.12
CA LEU A 7 -33.08 -29.02 7.36
C LEU A 7 -32.89 -27.63 7.97
N ASN A 8 -31.86 -26.93 7.49
CA ASN A 8 -31.71 -25.49 7.68
C ASN A 8 -32.51 -24.82 6.54
N ILE A 9 -33.11 -23.65 6.77
CA ILE A 9 -33.98 -22.95 5.79
C ILE A 9 -33.32 -22.71 4.41
N TYR A 10 -31.99 -22.78 4.32
CA TYR A 10 -31.25 -22.72 3.06
C TYR A 10 -31.42 -23.96 2.16
N ASP A 11 -31.62 -25.16 2.72
CA ASP A 11 -31.77 -26.41 1.96
C ASP A 11 -33.19 -26.61 1.40
N LEU A 12 -34.19 -25.90 1.91
CA LEU A 12 -35.56 -25.94 1.35
C LEU A 12 -35.66 -25.27 -0.02
N THR A 13 -34.79 -24.30 -0.32
CA THR A 13 -34.71 -23.66 -1.64
C THR A 13 -34.00 -24.56 -2.67
N GLU A 14 -33.02 -25.36 -2.23
CA GLU A 14 -32.44 -26.42 -3.06
C GLU A 14 -33.38 -27.63 -3.18
N ALA A 15 -34.21 -27.94 -2.17
CA ALA A 15 -35.18 -29.03 -2.25
C ALA A 15 -36.30 -28.79 -3.29
N ASN A 16 -36.64 -27.54 -3.59
CA ASN A 16 -37.56 -27.18 -4.68
C ASN A 16 -36.91 -27.30 -6.08
N ILE A 17 -35.57 -27.36 -6.15
CA ILE A 17 -34.83 -27.65 -7.37
C ILE A 17 -34.29 -29.07 -7.25
N LEU A 18 -35.08 -30.08 -7.66
CA LEU A 18 -34.58 -31.45 -7.60
C LEU A 18 -33.27 -31.54 -8.39
N ASN A 19 -32.20 -31.89 -7.69
CA ASN A 19 -30.96 -32.39 -8.26
C ASN A 19 -31.26 -33.81 -8.77
N ILE A 20 -32.08 -33.92 -9.82
CA ILE A 20 -32.50 -35.20 -10.39
C ILE A 20 -31.25 -35.86 -10.96
N LYS A 21 -30.90 -37.01 -10.38
CA LYS A 21 -29.72 -37.78 -10.77
C LYS A 21 -29.83 -38.43 -12.16
N ASP A 22 -30.99 -38.42 -12.83
CA ASP A 22 -31.12 -38.96 -14.19
C ASP A 22 -32.10 -38.20 -15.10
N GLU A 23 -31.65 -38.11 -16.37
CA GLU A 23 -32.24 -37.50 -17.58
C GLU A 23 -32.37 -35.97 -17.68
N TYR A 24 -31.28 -35.25 -17.34
CA TYR A 24 -30.53 -34.44 -18.33
C TYR A 24 -29.13 -34.09 -17.78
N LYS A 25 -28.10 -34.86 -18.17
CA LYS A 25 -26.64 -34.67 -17.90
C LYS A 25 -26.15 -34.45 -16.44
N GLY A 26 -26.99 -34.52 -15.40
CA GLY A 26 -26.54 -34.73 -14.01
C GLY A 26 -25.68 -33.64 -13.34
N VAL A 27 -25.67 -32.39 -13.84
CA VAL A 27 -24.81 -31.34 -13.27
C VAL A 27 -25.59 -30.46 -12.28
N SER A 28 -25.26 -30.57 -10.99
CA SER A 28 -25.79 -29.66 -9.96
C SER A 28 -25.42 -28.19 -10.25
N ILE A 29 -26.19 -27.21 -9.76
CA ILE A 29 -25.81 -25.79 -9.90
C ILE A 29 -24.38 -25.56 -9.37
N ALA A 30 -24.01 -26.18 -8.26
CA ALA A 30 -22.66 -26.08 -7.70
C ALA A 30 -21.58 -26.66 -8.64
N GLY A 31 -21.82 -27.86 -9.20
CA GLY A 31 -20.91 -28.48 -10.18
C GLY A 31 -20.81 -27.68 -11.47
N TYR A 32 -21.92 -27.09 -11.92
CA TYR A 32 -21.98 -26.25 -13.10
C TYR A 32 -21.27 -24.91 -12.89
N LEU A 33 -21.44 -24.27 -11.73
CA LEU A 33 -20.74 -23.03 -11.41
C LEU A 33 -19.23 -23.21 -11.17
N LYS A 34 -18.78 -24.43 -10.85
CA LYS A 34 -17.37 -24.71 -10.57
C LYS A 34 -16.48 -24.48 -11.78
N THR A 35 -16.93 -24.86 -12.97
CA THR A 35 -16.20 -24.62 -14.23
C THR A 35 -15.94 -23.13 -14.49
N TYR A 36 -16.82 -22.24 -14.01
CA TYR A 36 -16.66 -20.79 -14.14
C TYR A 36 -15.89 -20.18 -12.98
N ALA A 37 -16.02 -20.72 -11.77
CA ALA A 37 -15.34 -20.20 -10.59
C ALA A 37 -13.83 -20.49 -10.64
N ASP A 38 -13.40 -21.61 -11.23
CA ASP A 38 -11.98 -21.99 -11.28
C ASP A 38 -11.11 -21.01 -12.08
N ASN A 39 -11.73 -20.25 -13.00
CA ASN A 39 -11.11 -19.15 -13.75
C ASN A 39 -10.96 -17.85 -12.94
N LEU A 40 -11.45 -17.80 -11.69
CA LEU A 40 -11.30 -16.66 -10.79
C LEU A 40 -10.14 -16.86 -9.80
N PRO A 41 -9.49 -15.77 -9.35
CA PRO A 41 -8.62 -15.82 -8.18
C PRO A 41 -9.34 -16.42 -6.96
N ALA A 42 -8.65 -17.22 -6.15
CA ALA A 42 -9.22 -18.02 -5.06
C ALA A 42 -10.15 -17.20 -4.13
N GLN A 43 -9.74 -15.98 -3.79
CA GLN A 43 -10.48 -15.04 -2.95
C GLN A 43 -11.88 -14.65 -3.50
N HIS A 44 -12.12 -14.80 -4.81
CA HIS A 44 -13.36 -14.44 -5.49
C HIS A 44 -14.24 -15.65 -5.84
N GLN A 45 -13.70 -16.88 -5.77
CA GLN A 45 -14.44 -18.10 -6.07
C GLN A 45 -15.63 -18.30 -5.12
N LYS A 46 -15.40 -18.28 -3.80
CA LYS A 46 -16.46 -18.48 -2.80
C LYS A 46 -17.55 -17.38 -2.86
N PRO A 47 -17.21 -16.08 -2.95
CA PRO A 47 -18.21 -15.04 -3.22
C PRO A 47 -19.00 -15.28 -4.50
N PHE A 48 -18.36 -15.73 -5.58
CA PHE A 48 -19.00 -16.07 -6.84
C PHE A 48 -20.01 -17.20 -6.67
N TYR A 49 -19.60 -18.35 -6.12
CA TYR A 49 -20.52 -19.47 -5.86
C TYR A 49 -21.74 -19.04 -5.07
N LYS A 50 -21.51 -18.43 -3.90
CA LYS A 50 -22.58 -18.02 -2.99
C LYS A 50 -23.55 -17.07 -3.70
N LYS A 51 -23.01 -16.13 -4.48
CA LYS A 51 -23.84 -15.12 -5.13
C LYS A 51 -24.61 -15.69 -6.31
N ILE A 52 -23.92 -16.33 -7.25
CA ILE A 52 -24.52 -16.80 -8.49
C ILE A 52 -25.50 -17.95 -8.23
N THR A 53 -25.22 -18.85 -7.28
CA THR A 53 -26.18 -19.90 -6.88
C THR A 53 -27.50 -19.26 -6.43
N GLY A 54 -27.43 -18.29 -5.52
CA GLY A 54 -28.63 -17.60 -5.04
C GLY A 54 -29.36 -16.81 -6.13
N LEU A 55 -28.67 -16.34 -7.18
CA LEU A 55 -29.32 -15.68 -8.30
C LEU A 55 -29.96 -16.68 -9.27
N LEU A 56 -29.30 -17.80 -9.56
CA LEU A 56 -29.81 -18.86 -10.43
C LEU A 56 -31.05 -19.51 -9.85
N VAL A 57 -31.03 -19.85 -8.56
CA VAL A 57 -32.18 -20.44 -7.85
C VAL A 57 -33.44 -19.55 -7.92
N ASN A 58 -33.27 -18.23 -8.09
CA ASN A 58 -34.38 -17.28 -8.21
C ASN A 58 -34.67 -16.85 -9.66
N ASP A 59 -34.01 -17.44 -10.65
CA ASP A 59 -34.15 -17.07 -12.07
C ASP A 59 -34.82 -18.20 -12.85
N GLU A 60 -36.16 -18.13 -12.92
CA GLU A 60 -37.02 -19.13 -13.57
C GLU A 60 -36.67 -19.39 -15.04
N ARG A 61 -35.93 -18.48 -15.72
CA ARG A 61 -35.47 -18.67 -17.10
C ARG A 61 -34.58 -19.90 -17.29
N PHE A 62 -33.89 -20.32 -16.23
CA PHE A 62 -32.95 -21.44 -16.25
C PHE A 62 -33.50 -22.67 -15.52
N HIS A 63 -34.81 -22.71 -15.32
CA HIS A 63 -35.51 -23.82 -14.69
C HIS A 63 -36.58 -24.38 -15.62
N TYR A 64 -36.80 -25.69 -15.55
CA TYR A 64 -38.01 -26.29 -16.11
C TYR A 64 -38.83 -26.94 -15.01
N ALA A 65 -40.15 -26.82 -15.09
CA ALA A 65 -41.06 -27.46 -14.16
C ALA A 65 -41.06 -28.98 -14.39
N ILE A 66 -40.87 -29.74 -13.32
CA ILE A 66 -40.96 -31.20 -13.35
C ILE A 66 -42.45 -31.57 -13.33
N ARG A 67 -42.91 -32.24 -14.38
CA ARG A 67 -44.33 -32.57 -14.56
C ARG A 67 -44.71 -33.95 -14.03
N GLU A 68 -43.74 -34.84 -13.92
CA GLU A 68 -43.92 -36.22 -13.49
C GLU A 68 -42.71 -36.64 -12.67
N VAL A 69 -42.93 -37.43 -11.62
CA VAL A 69 -41.88 -38.07 -10.82
C VAL A 69 -42.09 -39.58 -10.82
N PRO A 70 -41.04 -40.40 -10.64
CA PRO A 70 -41.16 -41.85 -10.55
C PRO A 70 -42.23 -42.30 -9.55
N ALA A 71 -42.87 -43.44 -9.81
CA ALA A 71 -43.95 -43.96 -8.96
C ALA A 71 -43.49 -44.24 -7.51
N ASP A 72 -42.22 -44.53 -7.32
CA ASP A 72 -41.55 -44.75 -6.03
C ASP A 72 -40.97 -43.46 -5.41
N ALA A 73 -41.16 -42.29 -6.04
CA ALA A 73 -40.73 -41.01 -5.48
C ALA A 73 -41.40 -40.74 -4.11
N PRO A 74 -40.72 -40.04 -3.19
CA PRO A 74 -41.29 -39.65 -1.91
C PRO A 74 -42.59 -38.84 -2.06
N ASP A 75 -43.54 -38.99 -1.13
CA ASP A 75 -44.85 -38.32 -1.20
C ASP A 75 -44.74 -36.80 -1.31
N TRP A 76 -43.74 -36.18 -0.66
CA TRP A 76 -43.52 -34.74 -0.75
C TRP A 76 -43.20 -34.29 -2.18
N ALA A 77 -42.46 -35.08 -2.96
CA ALA A 77 -42.09 -34.76 -4.33
C ALA A 77 -43.28 -34.91 -5.27
N LYS A 78 -44.12 -35.93 -5.06
CA LYS A 78 -45.40 -36.11 -5.77
C LYS A 78 -46.32 -34.92 -5.53
N VAL A 79 -46.48 -34.50 -4.28
CA VAL A 79 -47.27 -33.30 -3.91
C VAL A 79 -46.68 -32.02 -4.52
N ALA A 80 -45.35 -31.88 -4.56
CA ALA A 80 -44.71 -30.71 -5.15
C ALA A 80 -44.89 -30.66 -6.68
N VAL A 81 -44.82 -31.81 -7.38
CA VAL A 81 -45.15 -31.91 -8.81
C VAL A 81 -46.62 -31.55 -9.06
N GLU A 82 -47.56 -32.10 -8.28
CA GLU A 82 -48.99 -31.79 -8.40
C GLU A 82 -49.27 -30.29 -8.24
N LYS A 83 -48.52 -29.62 -7.37
CA LYS A 83 -48.62 -28.16 -7.14
C LYS A 83 -47.79 -27.32 -8.10
N GLN A 84 -47.02 -27.93 -9.02
CA GLN A 84 -46.05 -27.25 -9.89
C GLN A 84 -45.01 -26.44 -9.11
N GLU A 85 -44.65 -26.91 -7.92
CA GLU A 85 -43.65 -26.30 -7.02
C GLU A 85 -42.26 -26.91 -7.21
N LEU A 86 -42.12 -27.90 -8.11
CA LEU A 86 -40.89 -28.64 -8.33
C LEU A 86 -40.26 -28.26 -9.67
N PHE A 87 -39.02 -27.81 -9.62
CA PHE A 87 -38.26 -27.35 -10.78
C PHE A 87 -36.94 -28.10 -10.88
N ALA A 88 -36.34 -28.11 -12.06
CA ALA A 88 -34.98 -28.61 -12.28
C ALA A 88 -34.17 -27.57 -13.05
N PHE A 89 -32.88 -27.46 -12.69
CA PHE A 89 -31.95 -26.55 -13.33
C PHE A 89 -31.61 -27.01 -14.75
N GLN A 90 -31.78 -26.13 -15.72
CA GLN A 90 -31.48 -26.36 -17.13
C GLN A 90 -30.54 -25.26 -17.62
N PRO A 91 -29.22 -25.50 -17.65
CA PRO A 91 -28.28 -24.54 -18.22
C PRO A 91 -28.56 -24.34 -19.71
N SER A 92 -28.47 -23.10 -20.16
CA SER A 92 -28.62 -22.72 -21.57
C SER A 92 -27.31 -22.14 -22.10
N GLN A 93 -27.18 -22.03 -23.42
CA GLN A 93 -26.02 -21.35 -24.01
C GLN A 93 -25.96 -19.87 -23.61
N GLU A 94 -27.11 -19.20 -23.49
CA GLU A 94 -27.19 -17.83 -22.99
C GLU A 94 -26.65 -17.72 -21.55
N LEU A 95 -26.93 -18.71 -20.70
CA LEU A 95 -26.37 -18.74 -19.35
C LEU A 95 -24.87 -18.98 -19.38
N ASN A 96 -24.37 -19.90 -20.21
CA ASN A 96 -22.95 -20.15 -20.38
C ASN A 96 -22.21 -18.85 -20.73
N ASP A 97 -22.68 -18.15 -21.76
CA ASP A 97 -22.11 -16.88 -22.24
C ASP A 97 -22.15 -15.80 -21.15
N THR A 98 -23.24 -15.76 -20.38
CA THR A 98 -23.42 -14.81 -19.28
C THR A 98 -22.44 -15.07 -18.14
N LEU A 99 -22.30 -16.34 -17.72
CA LEU A 99 -21.40 -16.71 -16.63
C LEU A 99 -19.93 -16.54 -17.02
N GLU A 100 -19.55 -16.92 -18.23
CA GLU A 100 -18.20 -16.69 -18.77
C GLU A 100 -17.86 -15.19 -18.75
N GLN A 101 -18.78 -14.36 -19.26
CA GLN A 101 -18.63 -12.91 -19.25
C GLN A 101 -18.53 -12.31 -17.83
N ILE A 102 -19.29 -12.83 -16.86
CA ILE A 102 -19.22 -12.40 -15.46
C ILE A 102 -17.87 -12.79 -14.86
N THR A 103 -17.43 -14.02 -15.09
CA THR A 103 -16.15 -14.53 -14.60
C THR A 103 -14.98 -13.72 -15.15
N HIS A 104 -14.94 -13.45 -16.46
CA HIS A 104 -13.89 -12.61 -17.05
C HIS A 104 -13.89 -11.20 -16.48
N TYR A 105 -15.07 -10.62 -16.23
CA TYR A 105 -15.20 -9.32 -15.60
C TYR A 105 -14.61 -9.30 -14.19
N LEU A 106 -14.92 -10.30 -13.37
CA LEU A 106 -14.38 -10.40 -12.01
C LEU A 106 -12.87 -10.66 -12.01
N ALA A 107 -12.37 -11.52 -12.90
CA ALA A 107 -10.94 -11.77 -13.05
C ALA A 107 -10.20 -10.49 -13.49
N ALA A 108 -10.73 -9.76 -14.47
CA ALA A 108 -10.16 -8.51 -14.94
C ALA A 108 -10.19 -7.41 -13.86
N ALA A 109 -11.28 -7.30 -13.10
CA ALA A 109 -11.38 -6.37 -11.98
C ALA A 109 -10.39 -6.72 -10.85
N ALA A 110 -10.20 -8.00 -10.54
CA ALA A 110 -9.20 -8.45 -9.57
C ALA A 110 -7.77 -8.10 -10.02
N ASP A 111 -7.46 -8.34 -11.30
CA ASP A 111 -6.17 -7.99 -11.89
C ASP A 111 -5.92 -6.47 -11.86
N ASP A 112 -6.91 -5.65 -12.23
CA ASP A 112 -6.81 -4.19 -12.21
C ASP A 112 -6.67 -3.63 -10.79
N ALA A 113 -7.37 -4.21 -9.80
CA ALA A 113 -7.27 -3.80 -8.40
C ALA A 113 -5.84 -3.96 -7.85
N VAL A 114 -5.12 -5.00 -8.30
CA VAL A 114 -3.76 -5.30 -7.85
C VAL A 114 -2.71 -4.62 -8.72
N LYS A 115 -2.76 -4.84 -10.04
CA LYS A 115 -1.65 -4.57 -10.97
C LYS A 115 -1.74 -3.24 -11.73
N SER A 116 -2.90 -2.56 -11.74
CA SER A 116 -3.01 -1.33 -12.53
C SER A 116 -2.04 -0.25 -12.03
N PRO A 117 -1.27 0.43 -12.89
CA PRO A 117 -0.45 1.56 -12.49
C PRO A 117 -1.29 2.82 -12.17
N SER A 118 -2.58 2.84 -12.51
CA SER A 118 -3.49 3.97 -12.28
C SER A 118 -4.24 3.80 -10.95
N PRO A 119 -4.06 4.71 -9.97
CA PRO A 119 -4.80 4.66 -8.70
C PRO A 119 -6.33 4.69 -8.89
N ASP A 120 -6.82 5.45 -9.86
CA ASP A 120 -8.26 5.54 -10.15
C ASP A 120 -8.83 4.21 -10.66
N GLN A 121 -8.09 3.51 -11.54
CA GLN A 121 -8.49 2.19 -12.01
C GLN A 121 -8.53 1.18 -10.87
N LYS A 122 -7.54 1.19 -9.96
CA LYS A 122 -7.55 0.33 -8.76
C LYS A 122 -8.79 0.55 -7.91
N ILE A 123 -9.12 1.82 -7.63
CA ILE A 123 -10.28 2.19 -6.80
C ILE A 123 -11.59 1.74 -7.46
N VAL A 124 -11.72 1.94 -8.78
CA VAL A 124 -12.92 1.53 -9.51
C VAL A 124 -13.05 0.00 -9.54
N ALA A 125 -11.96 -0.70 -9.82
CA ALA A 125 -11.95 -2.16 -9.86
C ALA A 125 -12.31 -2.77 -8.49
N GLN A 126 -11.76 -2.22 -7.40
CA GLN A 126 -12.13 -2.63 -6.04
C GLN A 126 -13.62 -2.38 -5.74
N ARG A 127 -14.17 -1.23 -6.15
CA ARG A 127 -15.61 -0.94 -5.98
C ARG A 127 -16.50 -1.92 -6.73
N GLU A 128 -16.09 -2.34 -7.91
CA GLU A 128 -16.82 -3.31 -8.72
C GLU A 128 -16.83 -4.70 -8.06
N LEU A 129 -15.69 -5.16 -7.53
CA LEU A 129 -15.58 -6.38 -6.74
C LEU A 129 -16.44 -6.32 -5.47
N ASP A 130 -16.40 -5.20 -4.74
CA ASP A 130 -17.19 -4.99 -3.52
C ASP A 130 -18.71 -4.91 -3.80
N ALA A 131 -19.09 -4.54 -5.02
CA ALA A 131 -20.48 -4.41 -5.45
C ALA A 131 -21.05 -5.70 -6.03
N PHE A 132 -20.23 -6.68 -6.43
CA PHE A 132 -20.67 -7.96 -6.98
C PHE A 132 -21.57 -8.75 -6.01
N PRO A 133 -21.22 -8.93 -4.71
CA PRO A 133 -22.09 -9.63 -3.76
C PRO A 133 -23.47 -8.98 -3.58
N LYS A 134 -23.63 -7.71 -3.96
CA LYS A 134 -24.84 -6.89 -3.78
C LYS A 134 -25.76 -6.87 -5.00
N ALA A 135 -25.41 -7.52 -6.11
CA ALA A 135 -26.25 -7.49 -7.32
C ALA A 135 -27.59 -8.20 -7.11
N GLU A 136 -28.68 -7.70 -7.69
CA GLU A 136 -30.03 -8.24 -7.41
C GLU A 136 -30.41 -9.41 -8.33
N ASN A 137 -29.84 -9.48 -9.54
CA ASN A 137 -30.06 -10.54 -10.53
C ASN A 137 -28.86 -10.65 -11.50
N LEU A 138 -28.86 -11.68 -12.35
CA LEU A 138 -27.77 -11.93 -13.32
C LEU A 138 -27.64 -10.81 -14.35
N ASP A 139 -28.76 -10.24 -14.81
CA ASP A 139 -28.76 -9.18 -15.83
C ASP A 139 -28.03 -7.91 -15.33
N VAL A 140 -28.17 -7.57 -14.03
CA VAL A 140 -27.45 -6.46 -13.40
C VAL A 140 -25.95 -6.73 -13.39
N ILE A 141 -25.51 -7.95 -13.09
CA ILE A 141 -24.08 -8.30 -13.10
C ILE A 141 -23.55 -8.29 -14.53
N LYS A 142 -24.28 -8.88 -15.47
CA LYS A 142 -23.95 -8.87 -16.89
C LYS A 142 -23.81 -7.44 -17.42
N LYS A 143 -24.76 -6.56 -17.09
CA LYS A 143 -24.70 -5.13 -17.43
C LYS A 143 -23.49 -4.44 -16.81
N LYS A 144 -23.14 -4.73 -15.55
CA LYS A 144 -21.92 -4.20 -14.92
C LYS A 144 -20.65 -4.71 -15.59
N SER A 145 -20.62 -5.99 -15.97
CA SER A 145 -19.54 -6.57 -16.77
C SER A 145 -19.40 -5.82 -18.11
N ASP A 146 -20.51 -5.65 -18.84
CA ASP A 146 -20.55 -4.84 -20.06
C ASP A 146 -20.05 -3.41 -19.83
N GLU A 147 -20.51 -2.75 -18.77
CA GLU A 147 -20.09 -1.39 -18.41
C GLU A 147 -18.60 -1.32 -18.04
N PHE A 148 -18.08 -2.30 -17.31
CA PHE A 148 -16.67 -2.37 -16.94
C PHE A 148 -15.79 -2.48 -18.18
N PHE A 149 -16.09 -3.41 -19.07
CA PHE A 149 -15.38 -3.55 -20.34
C PHE A 149 -15.62 -2.38 -21.31
N LYS A 150 -16.70 -1.60 -21.12
CA LYS A 150 -16.95 -0.33 -21.83
C LYS A 150 -16.22 0.87 -21.24
N ARG A 151 -15.89 0.91 -19.95
CA ARG A 151 -15.12 2.02 -19.33
C ARG A 151 -13.72 2.16 -19.93
N GLY A 152 -13.19 1.04 -20.44
CA GLY A 152 -12.00 0.97 -21.29
C GLY A 152 -12.24 1.23 -22.78
N SER A 153 -13.42 1.69 -23.19
CA SER A 153 -13.67 2.13 -24.57
C SER A 153 -14.09 3.59 -24.52
N ARG A 154 -13.23 4.50 -25.00
CA ARG A 154 -13.70 5.88 -25.22
C ARG A 154 -14.79 5.79 -26.30
N LYS A 155 -15.89 6.55 -26.20
CA LYS A 155 -16.91 6.66 -27.27
C LYS A 155 -16.21 6.89 -28.61
N ALA A 156 -16.01 5.81 -29.35
CA ALA A 156 -15.43 5.75 -30.66
C ALA A 156 -16.56 5.26 -31.57
N GLY A 157 -16.59 5.75 -32.80
CA GLY A 157 -17.61 5.32 -33.77
C GLY A 157 -17.59 3.80 -33.92
N ARG A 158 -18.77 3.20 -34.05
CA ARG A 158 -18.95 1.76 -34.37
C ARG A 158 -18.98 1.53 -35.88
N GLU A 159 -18.48 2.49 -36.64
CA GLU A 159 -18.53 2.50 -38.08
C GLU A 159 -17.44 1.61 -38.64
N ILE A 160 -17.78 0.91 -39.72
CA ILE A 160 -16.83 0.07 -40.47
C ILE A 160 -16.10 0.85 -41.58
N ALA A 161 -16.42 2.14 -41.76
CA ALA A 161 -15.78 3.01 -42.74
C ALA A 161 -14.25 3.06 -42.56
N GLY A 162 -13.52 2.96 -43.67
CA GLY A 162 -12.06 2.92 -43.66
C GLY A 162 -11.44 1.58 -43.29
N MET A 163 -12.25 0.50 -43.27
CA MET A 163 -11.81 -0.86 -42.99
C MET A 163 -12.26 -1.84 -44.08
N GLU A 164 -11.45 -2.86 -44.34
CA GLU A 164 -11.69 -3.90 -45.35
C GLU A 164 -11.91 -5.24 -44.65
N GLN A 165 -13.04 -5.90 -44.89
CA GLN A 165 -13.33 -7.20 -44.28
C GLN A 165 -12.32 -8.25 -44.75
N MET A 166 -11.77 -9.01 -43.81
CA MET A 166 -10.78 -10.05 -44.08
C MET A 166 -11.35 -11.46 -43.89
N PHE A 167 -12.06 -11.69 -42.78
CA PHE A 167 -12.50 -13.01 -42.38
C PHE A 167 -13.71 -12.91 -41.47
N ASP A 168 -14.74 -13.71 -41.74
CA ASP A 168 -15.86 -13.92 -40.85
C ASP A 168 -15.60 -15.19 -40.03
N ALA A 169 -15.43 -15.02 -38.73
CA ALA A 169 -15.13 -16.10 -37.80
C ALA A 169 -16.40 -16.82 -37.30
N GLY A 170 -17.60 -16.43 -37.75
CA GLY A 170 -18.86 -16.92 -37.23
C GLY A 170 -19.33 -16.15 -35.98
N ASP A 171 -20.56 -16.41 -35.55
CA ASP A 171 -21.19 -15.81 -34.35
C ASP A 171 -21.17 -14.27 -34.31
N GLY A 172 -21.11 -13.65 -35.49
CA GLY A 172 -21.01 -12.19 -35.65
C GLY A 172 -19.64 -11.61 -35.32
N PHE A 173 -18.59 -12.43 -35.24
CA PHE A 173 -17.21 -11.99 -35.10
C PHE A 173 -16.54 -11.86 -36.46
N VAL A 174 -16.17 -10.64 -36.85
CA VAL A 174 -15.58 -10.37 -38.17
C VAL A 174 -14.27 -9.61 -38.02
N TRP A 175 -13.22 -10.11 -38.65
CA TRP A 175 -11.92 -9.45 -38.73
C TRP A 175 -11.88 -8.47 -39.91
N TYR A 176 -11.44 -7.25 -39.63
CA TYR A 176 -11.28 -6.20 -40.62
C TYR A 176 -9.85 -5.66 -40.61
N LYS A 177 -9.29 -5.39 -41.79
CA LYS A 177 -8.04 -4.66 -41.98
C LYS A 177 -8.29 -3.16 -41.92
N LEU A 178 -7.42 -2.42 -41.23
CA LEU A 178 -7.47 -0.96 -41.22
C LEU A 178 -6.82 -0.39 -42.48
N VAL A 179 -7.55 0.43 -43.24
CA VAL A 179 -7.12 0.92 -44.56
C VAL A 179 -6.73 2.40 -44.54
N ASP A 180 -7.44 3.25 -43.78
CA ASP A 180 -7.19 4.70 -43.73
C ASP A 180 -6.83 5.22 -42.33
N GLU A 181 -6.30 6.45 -42.24
CA GLU A 181 -5.84 7.02 -40.97
C GLU A 181 -6.95 7.21 -39.93
N GLU A 182 -8.18 7.48 -40.37
CA GLU A 182 -9.31 7.69 -39.47
C GLU A 182 -9.69 6.39 -38.77
N ALA A 183 -9.70 5.27 -39.50
CA ALA A 183 -9.86 3.95 -38.91
C ALA A 183 -8.78 3.66 -37.86
N PHE A 184 -7.50 3.93 -38.12
CA PHE A 184 -6.43 3.73 -37.12
C PHE A 184 -6.68 4.53 -35.83
N ARG A 185 -7.04 5.82 -35.96
CA ARG A 185 -7.32 6.68 -34.79
C ARG A 185 -8.56 6.20 -34.03
N ARG A 186 -9.63 5.85 -34.74
CA ARG A 186 -10.90 5.38 -34.16
C ARG A 186 -10.71 4.06 -33.43
N GLU A 187 -10.08 3.08 -34.08
CA GLU A 187 -9.90 1.73 -33.52
C GLU A 187 -8.87 1.72 -32.39
N GLY A 188 -7.78 2.49 -32.48
CA GLY A 188 -6.84 2.66 -31.37
C GLY A 188 -7.50 3.30 -30.14
N LYS A 189 -8.43 4.24 -30.35
CA LYS A 189 -9.24 4.85 -29.29
C LYS A 189 -10.27 3.87 -28.71
N ALA A 190 -10.88 3.03 -29.57
CA ALA A 190 -11.87 2.02 -29.16
C ALA A 190 -11.24 0.92 -28.31
N LEU A 191 -10.06 0.44 -28.71
CA LEU A 191 -9.30 -0.59 -28.01
C LEU A 191 -8.42 -0.03 -26.87
N GLN A 192 -8.26 1.30 -26.76
CA GLN A 192 -7.36 1.94 -25.80
C GLN A 192 -5.92 1.38 -25.86
N ASN A 193 -5.43 1.17 -27.07
CA ASN A 193 -4.06 0.75 -27.31
C ASN A 193 -3.33 1.78 -28.19
N CYS A 194 -2.08 1.48 -28.51
CA CYS A 194 -1.21 2.41 -29.24
C CYS A 194 -1.48 2.49 -30.75
N ILE A 195 -2.51 1.82 -31.28
CA ILE A 195 -2.73 1.71 -32.74
C ILE A 195 -2.87 3.08 -33.38
N GLY A 196 -3.72 3.93 -32.81
CA GLY A 196 -4.04 5.25 -33.35
C GLY A 196 -3.02 6.35 -33.01
N SER A 197 -2.05 6.07 -32.14
CA SER A 197 -1.00 7.03 -31.76
C SER A 197 0.36 6.73 -32.39
N ILE A 198 0.63 5.46 -32.74
CA ILE A 198 1.94 5.02 -33.25
C ILE A 198 1.89 4.61 -34.73
N TYR A 199 0.76 4.07 -35.20
CA TYR A 199 0.65 3.50 -36.55
C TYR A 199 -0.25 4.35 -37.45
N THR A 200 0.09 4.35 -38.74
CA THR A 200 -0.70 4.99 -39.81
C THR A 200 -0.75 4.05 -41.02
N ALA A 201 -1.75 4.22 -41.89
CA ALA A 201 -1.86 3.43 -43.12
C ALA A 201 -0.59 3.50 -43.98
N ALA A 202 0.00 4.69 -44.13
CA ALA A 202 1.24 4.90 -44.88
C ALA A 202 2.43 4.15 -44.25
N ARG A 203 2.55 4.17 -42.91
CA ARG A 203 3.59 3.44 -42.19
C ARG A 203 3.45 1.94 -42.36
N MET A 204 2.23 1.41 -42.18
CA MET A 204 1.95 -0.02 -42.33
C MET A 204 2.27 -0.50 -43.76
N LYS A 205 1.86 0.26 -44.77
CA LYS A 205 2.22 -0.03 -46.18
C LYS A 205 3.74 -0.04 -46.41
N ARG A 206 4.47 0.96 -45.88
CA ARG A 206 5.93 1.06 -46.02
C ARG A 206 6.67 -0.09 -45.34
N ASP A 207 6.23 -0.46 -44.14
CA ASP A 207 6.88 -1.48 -43.32
C ASP A 207 6.41 -2.91 -43.71
N ASN A 208 5.57 -3.02 -44.74
CA ASN A 208 4.89 -4.25 -45.21
C ASN A 208 4.12 -4.98 -44.10
N GLN A 209 3.44 -4.19 -43.27
CA GLN A 209 2.61 -4.62 -42.17
C GLN A 209 1.15 -4.25 -42.43
N MET A 210 0.25 -4.88 -41.68
CA MET A 210 -1.12 -4.44 -41.53
C MET A 210 -1.60 -4.61 -40.10
N ILE A 211 -2.68 -3.90 -39.78
CA ILE A 211 -3.40 -4.09 -38.52
C ILE A 211 -4.78 -4.60 -38.87
N ALA A 212 -5.10 -5.77 -38.32
CA ALA A 212 -6.43 -6.34 -38.35
C ALA A 212 -7.11 -6.10 -37.00
N VAL A 213 -8.41 -5.84 -36.99
CA VAL A 213 -9.23 -5.62 -35.81
C VAL A 213 -10.44 -6.54 -35.85
N LEU A 214 -10.68 -7.24 -34.75
CA LEU A 214 -11.86 -8.07 -34.57
C LEU A 214 -13.04 -7.19 -34.14
N LYS A 215 -14.14 -7.28 -34.87
CA LYS A 215 -15.42 -6.64 -34.58
C LYS A 215 -16.42 -7.67 -34.10
N THR A 216 -17.21 -7.31 -33.10
CA THR A 216 -18.37 -8.09 -32.65
C THR A 216 -19.60 -7.81 -33.52
N SER A 217 -20.69 -8.54 -33.29
CA SER A 217 -21.99 -8.34 -33.97
C SER A 217 -22.58 -6.94 -33.77
N SER A 218 -22.15 -6.25 -32.70
CA SER A 218 -22.52 -4.85 -32.42
C SER A 218 -21.54 -3.82 -33.02
N ASN A 219 -20.60 -4.27 -33.87
CA ASN A 219 -19.48 -3.52 -34.44
C ASN A 219 -18.52 -2.92 -33.40
N GLU A 220 -18.47 -3.49 -32.20
CA GLU A 220 -17.51 -3.11 -31.17
C GLU A 220 -16.16 -3.80 -31.42
N SER A 221 -15.07 -3.06 -31.25
CA SER A 221 -13.70 -3.58 -31.40
C SER A 221 -13.29 -4.39 -30.17
N ALA A 222 -12.98 -5.66 -30.40
CA ALA A 222 -12.70 -6.64 -29.35
C ALA A 222 -11.20 -6.93 -29.18
N ALA A 223 -10.50 -7.11 -30.30
CA ALA A 223 -9.07 -7.39 -30.35
C ALA A 223 -8.45 -6.76 -31.60
N ALA A 224 -7.13 -6.60 -31.60
CA ALA A 224 -6.36 -6.21 -32.76
C ALA A 224 -5.08 -7.03 -32.86
N MET A 225 -4.61 -7.17 -34.10
CA MET A 225 -3.45 -7.95 -34.45
C MET A 225 -2.60 -7.15 -35.43
N ARG A 226 -1.29 -7.10 -35.19
CA ARG A 226 -0.33 -6.55 -36.15
C ARG A 226 0.33 -7.70 -36.89
N ILE A 227 0.24 -7.67 -38.20
CA ILE A 227 0.65 -8.77 -39.07
C ILE A 227 1.72 -8.25 -40.02
N ASN A 228 2.86 -8.93 -40.07
CA ASN A 228 3.89 -8.74 -41.06
C ASN A 228 3.55 -9.57 -42.31
N ILE A 229 3.14 -8.89 -43.38
CA ILE A 229 2.62 -9.56 -44.58
C ILE A 229 3.75 -10.29 -45.31
N ALA A 230 4.94 -9.69 -45.39
CA ALA A 230 6.10 -10.30 -46.04
C ALA A 230 6.50 -11.62 -45.37
N LYS A 231 6.50 -11.64 -44.03
CA LYS A 231 6.94 -12.80 -43.25
C LYS A 231 5.83 -13.82 -42.97
N LYS A 232 4.56 -13.49 -43.28
CA LYS A 232 3.38 -14.23 -42.82
C LYS A 232 3.41 -14.48 -41.31
N GLU A 233 3.79 -13.43 -40.58
CA GLU A 233 4.06 -13.49 -39.14
C GLU A 233 3.13 -12.54 -38.40
N MET A 234 2.51 -12.99 -37.32
CA MET A 234 1.81 -12.14 -36.37
C MET A 234 2.83 -11.52 -35.42
N GLU A 235 3.01 -10.21 -35.43
CA GLU A 235 3.95 -9.53 -34.54
C GLU A 235 3.36 -9.30 -33.14
N GLU A 236 2.07 -9.04 -33.02
CA GLU A 236 1.38 -8.87 -31.73
C GLU A 236 -0.12 -9.19 -31.84
N VAL A 237 -0.73 -9.61 -30.74
CA VAL A 237 -2.19 -9.76 -30.61
C VAL A 237 -2.65 -9.23 -29.27
N LYS A 238 -3.50 -8.20 -29.30
CA LYS A 238 -3.90 -7.45 -28.11
C LYS A 238 -5.40 -7.27 -28.08
N GLY A 239 -6.01 -7.49 -26.92
CA GLY A 239 -7.33 -7.03 -26.58
C GLY A 239 -7.34 -5.53 -26.22
N LYS A 240 -8.37 -5.13 -25.48
CA LYS A 240 -8.50 -3.77 -24.94
C LYS A 240 -7.40 -3.46 -23.92
N ASN A 241 -7.03 -2.19 -23.80
CA ASN A 241 -6.01 -1.68 -22.86
C ASN A 241 -4.62 -2.32 -23.01
N ASN A 242 -4.28 -2.78 -24.21
CA ASN A 242 -3.02 -3.49 -24.49
C ASN A 242 -2.82 -4.77 -23.66
N LYS A 243 -3.91 -5.35 -23.14
CA LYS A 243 -3.93 -6.68 -22.50
C LYS A 243 -4.08 -7.77 -23.57
N PRO A 244 -3.81 -9.05 -23.27
CA PRO A 244 -4.17 -10.15 -24.16
C PRO A 244 -5.69 -10.13 -24.48
N PRO A 245 -6.13 -10.64 -25.64
CA PRO A 245 -7.56 -10.82 -25.88
C PRO A 245 -8.15 -11.73 -24.79
N ILE A 246 -9.36 -11.41 -24.33
CA ILE A 246 -10.06 -12.29 -23.39
C ILE A 246 -10.51 -13.56 -24.12
N GLU A 247 -10.63 -14.66 -23.38
CA GLU A 247 -10.96 -16.00 -23.88
C GLU A 247 -12.21 -16.02 -24.79
N ARG A 248 -13.24 -15.24 -24.48
CA ARG A 248 -14.44 -15.07 -25.34
C ARG A 248 -14.10 -14.75 -26.80
N TYR A 249 -13.05 -13.98 -27.05
CA TYR A 249 -12.62 -13.58 -28.39
C TYR A 249 -11.51 -14.46 -28.95
N MET A 250 -10.95 -15.37 -28.14
CA MET A 250 -9.84 -16.20 -28.54
C MET A 250 -10.24 -17.26 -29.56
N THR A 251 -11.44 -17.84 -29.48
CA THR A 251 -11.92 -18.78 -30.51
C THR A 251 -11.94 -18.11 -31.89
N ALA A 252 -12.53 -16.92 -32.01
CA ALA A 252 -12.52 -16.15 -33.27
C ALA A 252 -11.11 -15.68 -33.69
N THR A 253 -10.23 -15.44 -32.72
CA THR A 253 -8.82 -15.08 -32.96
C THR A 253 -8.04 -16.27 -33.51
N ILE A 254 -8.21 -17.47 -32.94
CA ILE A 254 -7.55 -18.70 -33.35
C ILE A 254 -8.06 -19.16 -34.71
N ALA A 255 -9.38 -19.09 -34.94
CA ALA A 255 -9.97 -19.38 -36.24
C ALA A 255 -9.33 -18.52 -37.34
N PHE A 256 -9.18 -17.22 -37.09
CA PHE A 256 -8.51 -16.31 -38.01
C PHE A 256 -7.03 -16.63 -38.19
N LEU A 257 -6.29 -16.91 -37.11
CA LEU A 257 -4.87 -17.25 -37.16
C LEU A 257 -4.60 -18.52 -37.96
N ASN A 258 -5.38 -19.57 -37.70
CA ASN A 258 -5.28 -20.86 -38.39
C ASN A 258 -5.69 -20.71 -39.87
N GLN A 259 -6.74 -19.94 -40.17
CA GLN A 259 -7.15 -19.66 -41.55
C GLN A 259 -6.06 -18.91 -42.34
N MET A 260 -5.43 -17.93 -41.72
CA MET A 260 -4.40 -17.11 -42.34
C MET A 260 -3.02 -17.78 -42.36
N LYS A 261 -2.87 -18.91 -41.65
CA LYS A 261 -1.59 -19.65 -41.45
C LYS A 261 -0.46 -18.72 -40.99
N LEU A 262 -0.74 -17.90 -39.99
CA LEU A 262 0.22 -16.92 -39.48
C LEU A 262 1.09 -17.54 -38.38
N LYS A 263 2.41 -17.41 -38.52
CA LYS A 263 3.35 -17.81 -37.47
C LYS A 263 3.40 -16.72 -36.39
N PRO A 264 3.33 -17.01 -35.09
CA PRO A 264 3.51 -16.00 -34.07
C PRO A 264 4.97 -15.58 -33.99
N GLY A 265 5.21 -14.29 -34.10
CA GLY A 265 6.49 -13.68 -33.77
C GLY A 265 6.73 -13.65 -32.27
N TYR A 266 7.93 -13.24 -31.86
CA TYR A 266 8.35 -13.25 -30.46
C TYR A 266 7.33 -12.61 -29.51
N ASN A 267 6.88 -11.39 -29.78
CA ASN A 267 5.93 -10.69 -28.91
C ASN A 267 4.53 -11.34 -28.92
N ALA A 268 4.07 -11.78 -30.08
CA ALA A 268 2.79 -12.45 -30.21
C ALA A 268 2.75 -13.80 -29.48
N MET A 269 3.87 -14.52 -29.46
CA MET A 269 4.02 -15.76 -28.69
C MET A 269 3.86 -15.50 -27.19
N TYR A 270 4.41 -14.40 -26.66
CA TYR A 270 4.15 -13.99 -25.28
C TYR A 270 2.68 -13.64 -25.04
N ASP A 271 2.03 -12.94 -25.98
CA ASP A 271 0.63 -12.57 -25.85
C ASP A 271 -0.30 -13.79 -25.84
N LEU A 272 -0.07 -14.75 -26.74
CA LEU A 272 -0.78 -16.02 -26.79
C LEU A 272 -0.54 -16.84 -25.52
N LYS A 273 0.73 -16.95 -25.08
CA LYS A 273 1.08 -17.68 -23.86
C LYS A 273 0.45 -17.07 -22.62
N ASN A 274 0.43 -15.74 -22.52
CA ASN A 274 -0.24 -15.03 -21.43
C ASN A 274 -1.78 -15.18 -21.49
N ALA A 275 -2.32 -15.48 -22.67
CA ALA A 275 -3.73 -15.85 -22.85
C ALA A 275 -3.99 -17.36 -22.64
N GLY A 276 -2.97 -18.19 -22.38
CA GLY A 276 -3.12 -19.64 -22.15
C GLY A 276 -3.02 -20.53 -23.41
N TYR A 277 -2.51 -19.99 -24.52
CA TYR A 277 -2.40 -20.68 -25.80
C TYR A 277 -0.96 -20.91 -26.23
N TYR A 278 -0.74 -22.01 -26.94
CA TYR A 278 0.56 -22.50 -27.37
C TYR A 278 0.56 -22.69 -28.87
N TYR A 279 1.67 -22.40 -29.54
CA TYR A 279 1.80 -22.58 -30.98
C TYR A 279 2.54 -23.88 -31.29
N ASP A 280 1.96 -24.72 -32.13
CA ASP A 280 2.58 -25.92 -32.69
C ASP A 280 3.34 -25.53 -33.96
N GLU A 281 4.67 -25.44 -33.87
CA GLU A 281 5.50 -25.07 -35.02
C GLU A 281 5.42 -26.08 -36.16
N ASP A 282 5.19 -27.37 -35.86
CA ASP A 282 5.17 -28.45 -36.85
C ASP A 282 3.86 -28.47 -37.63
N LYS A 283 2.74 -28.21 -36.94
CA LYS A 283 1.39 -28.21 -37.53
C LYS A 283 0.93 -26.83 -37.98
N GLU A 284 1.66 -25.79 -37.59
CA GLU A 284 1.30 -24.38 -37.78
C GLU A 284 -0.10 -24.04 -37.22
N ASP A 285 -0.48 -24.64 -36.09
CA ASP A 285 -1.75 -24.41 -35.40
C ASP A 285 -1.54 -23.86 -33.97
N ILE A 286 -2.57 -23.18 -33.45
CA ILE A 286 -2.58 -22.69 -32.07
C ILE A 286 -3.47 -23.59 -31.22
N LEU A 287 -2.88 -24.14 -30.16
CA LEU A 287 -3.47 -25.09 -29.24
C LEU A 287 -3.79 -24.42 -27.90
N THR A 288 -4.88 -24.86 -27.27
CA THR A 288 -5.07 -24.66 -25.83
C THR A 288 -4.00 -25.41 -25.03
N LYS A 289 -3.79 -25.06 -23.76
CA LYS A 289 -2.87 -25.79 -22.88
C LYS A 289 -3.16 -27.30 -22.82
N ALA A 290 -4.42 -27.70 -22.70
CA ALA A 290 -4.82 -29.10 -22.65
C ALA A 290 -4.51 -29.84 -23.96
N GLN A 291 -4.82 -29.22 -25.10
CA GLN A 291 -4.46 -29.76 -26.42
C GLN A 291 -2.95 -29.86 -26.59
N ALA A 292 -2.18 -28.86 -26.14
CA ALA A 292 -0.73 -28.91 -26.17
C ALA A 292 -0.18 -30.08 -25.34
N ILE A 293 -0.68 -30.29 -24.11
CA ILE A 293 -0.28 -31.44 -23.28
C ILE A 293 -0.61 -32.77 -23.98
N GLN A 294 -1.82 -32.92 -24.51
CA GLN A 294 -2.22 -34.15 -25.22
C GLN A 294 -1.41 -34.39 -26.51
N ARG A 295 -1.08 -33.31 -27.22
CA ARG A 295 -0.35 -33.36 -28.48
C ARG A 295 1.12 -33.70 -28.29
N PHE A 296 1.76 -33.09 -27.30
CA PHE A 296 3.22 -33.07 -27.20
C PHE A 296 3.79 -33.94 -26.08
N VAL A 297 2.94 -34.41 -25.17
CA VAL A 297 3.35 -35.34 -24.10
C VAL A 297 2.82 -36.71 -24.45
N THR A 298 3.68 -37.56 -25.00
CA THR A 298 3.35 -38.98 -25.16
C THR A 298 3.44 -39.63 -23.79
N THR A 299 2.45 -40.43 -23.44
CA THR A 299 2.41 -41.07 -22.12
C THR A 299 2.34 -42.57 -22.23
N THR A 300 3.22 -43.25 -21.48
CA THR A 300 3.19 -44.70 -21.33
C THR A 300 2.55 -45.03 -19.98
N PRO A 301 1.39 -45.72 -19.94
CA PRO A 301 0.81 -46.19 -18.69
C PRO A 301 1.77 -47.12 -17.93
N ILE A 302 1.96 -46.85 -16.64
CA ILE A 302 2.82 -47.63 -15.76
C ILE A 302 1.97 -48.48 -14.80
N ALA A 303 0.98 -47.86 -14.14
CA ALA A 303 0.16 -48.52 -13.13
C ALA A 303 -1.21 -47.85 -12.99
N LYS A 304 -2.25 -48.63 -12.67
CA LYS A 304 -3.52 -48.08 -12.19
C LYS A 304 -3.41 -47.75 -10.71
N VAL A 305 -3.91 -46.59 -10.30
CA VAL A 305 -3.80 -46.07 -8.94
C VAL A 305 -5.18 -45.64 -8.45
N GLY A 306 -5.84 -46.47 -7.63
CA GLY A 306 -7.19 -46.19 -7.15
C GLY A 306 -8.27 -46.28 -8.25
N GLN A 307 -9.47 -45.78 -7.95
CA GLN A 307 -10.60 -45.80 -8.88
C GLN A 307 -10.47 -44.66 -9.90
N GLY A 308 -10.04 -44.98 -11.12
CA GLY A 308 -10.09 -44.07 -12.27
C GLY A 308 -8.81 -43.29 -12.57
N LEU A 309 -7.75 -43.42 -11.78
CA LEU A 309 -6.46 -42.77 -12.07
C LEU A 309 -5.42 -43.76 -12.59
N THR A 310 -4.62 -43.31 -13.55
CA THR A 310 -3.52 -44.07 -14.15
C THR A 310 -2.23 -43.29 -14.00
N LEU A 311 -1.24 -43.88 -13.34
CA LEU A 311 0.12 -43.37 -13.34
C LEU A 311 0.76 -43.65 -14.71
N THR A 312 1.29 -42.61 -15.33
CA THR A 312 1.91 -42.65 -16.65
C THR A 312 3.31 -42.06 -16.60
N LYS A 313 4.21 -42.55 -17.46
CA LYS A 313 5.50 -41.90 -17.75
C LYS A 313 5.29 -40.95 -18.93
N GLY A 314 5.51 -39.66 -18.74
CA GLY A 314 5.53 -38.68 -19.82
C GLY A 314 6.88 -38.69 -20.52
N ASP A 315 6.86 -38.80 -21.84
CA ASP A 315 8.01 -38.49 -22.70
C ASP A 315 7.69 -37.20 -23.45
N VAL A 316 8.61 -36.26 -23.40
CA VAL A 316 8.45 -34.94 -24.02
C VAL A 316 9.50 -34.79 -25.08
N SER A 317 9.08 -34.99 -26.32
CA SER A 317 9.93 -34.89 -27.50
C SER A 317 10.50 -33.49 -27.71
N ASN A 318 9.84 -32.44 -27.19
CA ASN A 318 10.22 -31.04 -27.35
C ASN A 318 10.67 -30.36 -26.04
N LYS A 319 11.97 -30.08 -25.91
CA LYS A 319 12.59 -29.48 -24.72
C LYS A 319 12.11 -28.06 -24.39
N THR A 320 11.82 -27.24 -25.40
CA THR A 320 11.36 -25.86 -25.20
C THR A 320 9.95 -25.87 -24.63
N LEU A 321 9.11 -26.74 -25.19
CA LEU A 321 7.75 -26.93 -24.71
C LEU A 321 7.72 -27.57 -23.31
N PHE A 322 8.66 -28.46 -22.99
CA PHE A 322 8.83 -28.97 -21.62
C PHE A 322 9.04 -27.83 -20.61
N GLN A 323 9.91 -26.87 -20.91
CA GLN A 323 10.11 -25.69 -20.07
C GLN A 323 8.86 -24.81 -19.99
N ASP A 324 8.08 -24.72 -21.06
CA ASP A 324 6.89 -23.88 -21.07
C ASP A 324 5.68 -24.50 -20.35
N LEU A 325 5.52 -25.82 -20.43
CA LEU A 325 4.45 -26.57 -19.77
C LEU A 325 4.77 -26.85 -18.30
N TYR A 326 6.02 -27.20 -17.99
CA TYR A 326 6.45 -27.68 -16.67
C TYR A 326 7.46 -26.75 -15.98
N GLY A 327 7.87 -25.64 -16.61
CA GLY A 327 8.82 -24.70 -16.02
C GLY A 327 8.35 -24.08 -14.72
N ASN A 328 7.03 -23.96 -14.51
CA ASN A 328 6.49 -23.53 -13.22
C ASN A 328 6.64 -24.61 -12.12
N LEU A 329 6.72 -25.90 -12.48
CA LEU A 329 7.00 -26.99 -11.53
C LEU A 329 8.48 -27.06 -11.14
N LEU A 330 9.37 -26.67 -12.07
CA LEU A 330 10.82 -26.59 -11.86
C LEU A 330 11.26 -25.25 -11.26
N GLY A 331 10.50 -24.19 -11.52
CA GLY A 331 10.87 -22.80 -11.34
C GLY A 331 10.34 -22.22 -10.04
N ARG A 332 11.07 -22.47 -8.94
CA ARG A 332 11.25 -21.55 -7.80
C ARG A 332 12.32 -22.02 -6.80
N HIS A 333 12.99 -23.15 -7.04
CA HIS A 333 14.24 -23.47 -6.34
C HIS A 333 15.34 -22.50 -6.78
N ARG A 334 15.76 -21.60 -5.88
CA ARG A 334 16.85 -20.62 -6.12
C ARG A 334 18.17 -21.29 -6.51
N SER A 335 18.33 -22.56 -6.17
CA SER A 335 19.44 -23.42 -6.59
C SER A 335 19.52 -23.58 -8.11
N PHE A 336 18.38 -23.54 -8.82
CA PHE A 336 18.34 -23.50 -10.28
C PHE A 336 18.34 -22.05 -10.83
N SER A 337 17.85 -21.07 -10.07
CA SER A 337 17.79 -19.67 -10.54
C SER A 337 19.14 -18.93 -10.52
N ARG A 338 20.11 -19.34 -9.68
CA ARG A 338 21.50 -18.86 -9.82
C ARG A 338 22.20 -19.39 -11.08
N TYR A 339 21.59 -20.35 -11.78
CA TYR A 339 21.97 -20.79 -13.13
C TYR A 339 21.06 -20.20 -14.22
N GLN A 340 20.42 -19.04 -14.00
CA GLN A 340 19.75 -18.24 -15.03
C GLN A 340 20.72 -17.34 -15.84
N GLU A 341 21.87 -17.89 -16.22
CA GLU A 341 22.34 -17.74 -17.61
C GLU A 341 22.27 -19.12 -18.23
N PRO A 342 21.80 -19.27 -19.47
CA PRO A 342 21.07 -20.44 -19.87
C PRO A 342 21.99 -21.67 -20.00
N VAL A 343 22.16 -22.43 -18.92
CA VAL A 343 22.91 -23.71 -18.97
C VAL A 343 22.14 -24.76 -19.76
N VAL A 344 20.82 -24.60 -19.95
CA VAL A 344 20.05 -25.45 -20.88
C VAL A 344 20.16 -24.97 -22.34
N LEU A 345 20.49 -23.70 -22.64
CA LEU A 345 20.77 -23.25 -24.03
C LEU A 345 22.28 -23.24 -24.39
N ASN A 346 23.20 -23.27 -23.42
CA ASN A 346 24.64 -23.43 -23.67
C ASN A 346 25.13 -24.88 -23.54
N MET A 347 24.35 -25.84 -24.06
CA MET A 347 24.81 -27.21 -24.35
C MET A 347 25.79 -27.29 -25.54
N GLN A 348 26.46 -26.18 -25.91
CA GLN A 348 27.47 -26.10 -26.97
C GLN A 348 28.87 -25.71 -26.46
N THR A 349 29.17 -25.79 -25.17
CA THR A 349 30.59 -25.75 -24.75
C THR A 349 31.26 -27.10 -25.06
N PRO A 350 32.30 -27.18 -25.91
CA PRO A 350 32.90 -28.45 -26.38
C PRO A 350 33.69 -29.25 -25.33
N ARG A 351 33.47 -29.03 -24.03
CA ARG A 351 34.32 -29.60 -22.96
C ARG A 351 33.57 -30.21 -21.77
N GLN A 352 32.27 -30.45 -21.86
CA GLN A 352 31.61 -31.37 -20.92
C GLN A 352 31.71 -32.80 -21.46
N THR A 353 32.26 -33.70 -20.66
CA THR A 353 32.39 -35.12 -20.96
C THR A 353 31.00 -35.74 -21.21
N PRO A 354 30.86 -36.76 -22.09
CA PRO A 354 29.58 -37.39 -22.44
C PRO A 354 28.85 -38.15 -21.32
N ALA A 355 29.22 -37.95 -20.04
CA ALA A 355 28.55 -38.59 -18.92
C ALA A 355 27.18 -37.93 -18.70
N GLU A 356 26.17 -38.60 -19.27
CA GLU A 356 24.75 -38.58 -18.87
C GLU A 356 24.08 -37.20 -18.81
N LYS A 357 23.53 -36.81 -19.96
CA LYS A 357 22.45 -35.82 -20.04
C LYS A 357 21.25 -36.36 -19.27
N LEU A 358 21.16 -36.00 -17.99
CA LEU A 358 20.03 -36.33 -17.15
C LEU A 358 18.80 -35.52 -17.58
N HIS A 359 18.03 -36.12 -18.48
CA HIS A 359 16.66 -35.72 -18.72
C HIS A 359 15.83 -36.21 -17.54
N PRO A 360 15.22 -35.31 -16.75
CA PRO A 360 14.37 -35.75 -15.67
C PRO A 360 13.16 -36.48 -16.27
N ASP A 361 12.83 -37.63 -15.71
CA ASP A 361 11.62 -38.38 -16.01
C ASP A 361 10.39 -37.62 -15.48
N ILE A 362 9.33 -37.61 -16.28
CA ILE A 362 8.04 -37.06 -15.88
C ILE A 362 7.11 -38.22 -15.55
N TYR A 363 6.48 -38.13 -14.39
CA TYR A 363 5.45 -39.08 -14.00
C TYR A 363 4.15 -38.33 -13.73
N GLU A 364 3.07 -38.75 -14.36
CA GLU A 364 1.79 -38.07 -14.26
C GLU A 364 0.71 -39.03 -13.82
N LEU A 365 -0.07 -38.63 -12.82
CA LEU A 365 -1.32 -39.29 -12.49
C LEU A 365 -2.41 -38.70 -13.38
N ARG A 366 -2.98 -39.48 -14.29
CA ARG A 366 -3.99 -39.05 -15.25
C ARG A 366 -5.36 -39.63 -14.94
N ASP A 367 -6.41 -38.89 -15.21
CA ASP A 367 -7.80 -39.37 -15.09
C ASP A 367 -8.21 -40.29 -16.27
N SER A 368 -9.48 -40.71 -16.28
CA SER A 368 -10.05 -41.55 -17.34
C SER A 368 -10.10 -40.85 -18.71
N SER A 369 -10.05 -39.51 -18.74
CA SER A 369 -9.98 -38.70 -19.97
C SER A 369 -8.54 -38.45 -20.43
N ASN A 370 -7.57 -39.14 -19.81
CA ASN A 370 -6.14 -38.98 -20.06
C ASN A 370 -5.63 -37.55 -19.79
N ILE A 371 -6.26 -36.82 -18.87
CA ILE A 371 -5.85 -35.48 -18.44
C ILE A 371 -5.00 -35.61 -17.16
N PRO A 372 -3.80 -35.02 -17.08
CA PRO A 372 -3.00 -35.09 -15.88
C PRO A 372 -3.65 -34.31 -14.72
N THR A 373 -3.77 -34.97 -13.57
CA THR A 373 -4.24 -34.39 -12.30
C THR A 373 -3.07 -33.89 -11.46
N ILE A 374 -1.95 -34.61 -11.48
CA ILE A 374 -0.71 -34.25 -10.78
C ILE A 374 0.51 -34.78 -11.53
N THR A 375 1.56 -33.97 -11.61
CA THR A 375 2.83 -34.32 -12.25
C THR A 375 3.96 -34.29 -11.23
N ALA A 376 4.82 -35.30 -11.28
CA ALA A 376 6.09 -35.42 -10.58
C ALA A 376 7.24 -35.39 -11.59
N ILE A 377 8.34 -34.74 -11.19
CA ILE A 377 9.58 -34.67 -11.96
C ILE A 377 10.66 -35.39 -11.16
N VAL A 378 11.30 -36.38 -11.76
CA VAL A 378 12.24 -37.30 -11.10
C VAL A 378 13.55 -37.34 -11.87
N SER A 379 14.69 -37.25 -11.20
CA SER A 379 16.02 -37.48 -11.79
C SER A 379 16.81 -38.39 -10.88
N ASP A 380 17.44 -39.44 -11.41
CA ASP A 380 18.30 -40.36 -10.65
C ASP A 380 17.60 -40.98 -9.43
N GLY A 381 16.31 -41.27 -9.55
CA GLY A 381 15.49 -41.74 -8.42
C GLY A 381 15.28 -40.69 -7.33
N LYS A 382 15.63 -39.42 -7.55
CA LYS A 382 15.29 -38.30 -6.66
C LYS A 382 14.07 -37.56 -7.20
N LEU A 383 13.02 -37.43 -6.38
CA LEU A 383 11.90 -36.55 -6.70
C LEU A 383 12.36 -35.08 -6.58
N LEU A 384 12.35 -34.37 -7.71
CA LEU A 384 12.83 -32.98 -7.84
C LEU A 384 11.72 -31.95 -7.74
N GLY A 385 10.50 -32.30 -8.17
CA GLY A 385 9.35 -31.41 -8.13
C GLY A 385 8.04 -32.17 -8.24
N ILE A 386 6.97 -31.57 -7.71
CA ILE A 386 5.62 -32.08 -7.81
C ILE A 386 4.65 -30.92 -7.94
N GLY A 387 3.63 -31.03 -8.80
CA GLY A 387 2.57 -30.04 -8.84
C GLY A 387 1.28 -30.56 -9.41
N ARG A 388 0.20 -30.04 -8.84
CA ARG A 388 -1.17 -30.36 -9.24
C ARG A 388 -1.54 -29.52 -10.46
N HIS A 389 -2.15 -30.16 -11.43
CA HIS A 389 -2.85 -29.44 -12.49
C HIS A 389 -4.23 -29.11 -11.94
N ARG A 390 -4.56 -27.82 -11.83
CA ARG A 390 -5.96 -27.43 -11.66
C ARG A 390 -6.65 -27.85 -12.96
N GLN A 391 -7.50 -28.87 -12.90
CA GLN A 391 -8.28 -29.29 -14.07
C GLN A 391 -9.22 -28.15 -14.44
N GLU A 392 -8.92 -27.43 -15.52
CA GLU A 392 -9.78 -26.36 -16.05
C GLU A 392 -11.03 -26.92 -16.77
N ALA A 393 -11.26 -28.24 -16.83
CA ALA A 393 -12.36 -28.81 -17.62
C ALA A 393 -13.09 -30.08 -17.12
N THR A 394 -12.65 -30.81 -16.09
CA THR A 394 -13.27 -32.13 -15.77
C THR A 394 -13.28 -32.50 -14.28
N VAL A 395 -13.95 -31.68 -13.45
CA VAL A 395 -14.47 -32.14 -12.14
C VAL A 395 -15.99 -32.13 -12.17
N GLN A 396 -16.59 -32.83 -13.15
CA GLN A 396 -18.05 -33.00 -13.22
C GLN A 396 -18.58 -34.25 -12.48
N GLU A 397 -17.74 -35.23 -12.06
CA GLU A 397 -18.29 -36.52 -11.60
C GLU A 397 -17.72 -37.17 -10.32
N ALA A 398 -16.68 -36.65 -9.64
CA ALA A 398 -15.95 -37.47 -8.66
C ALA A 398 -15.92 -37.03 -7.17
N GLU A 399 -16.73 -36.07 -6.71
CA GLU A 399 -16.65 -35.63 -5.29
C GLU A 399 -18.02 -35.58 -4.57
N ALA A 400 -18.85 -36.58 -4.84
CA ALA A 400 -20.03 -36.87 -4.02
C ALA A 400 -19.93 -38.28 -3.43
N GLU A 401 -18.85 -38.60 -2.72
CA GLU A 401 -18.91 -39.61 -1.64
C GLU A 401 -17.66 -39.56 -0.76
N THR A 402 -17.92 -39.63 0.54
CA THR A 402 -16.96 -39.83 1.63
C THR A 402 -16.00 -40.97 1.33
N VAL A 403 -14.77 -40.65 0.93
CA VAL A 403 -13.64 -41.58 1.08
C VAL A 403 -12.53 -40.86 1.82
N GLU A 404 -12.19 -41.36 3.01
CA GLU A 404 -11.06 -40.95 3.86
C GLU A 404 -9.66 -41.17 3.22
N THR A 405 -9.52 -41.15 1.89
CA THR A 405 -8.31 -41.62 1.21
C THR A 405 -7.50 -40.49 0.59
N SER A 406 -6.34 -40.22 1.19
CA SER A 406 -5.09 -39.75 0.57
C SER A 406 -5.21 -38.84 -0.67
N THR A 407 -4.82 -37.58 -0.51
CA THR A 407 -4.71 -36.59 -1.58
C THR A 407 -3.89 -37.15 -2.77
N PRO A 408 -4.23 -36.85 -4.05
CA PRO A 408 -3.53 -37.36 -5.25
C PRO A 408 -2.00 -37.28 -5.21
N THR A 409 -1.45 -36.30 -4.47
CA THR A 409 -0.03 -36.17 -4.12
C THR A 409 0.53 -37.40 -3.42
N LEU A 410 -0.12 -37.89 -2.37
CA LEU A 410 0.33 -39.05 -1.62
C LEU A 410 0.22 -40.32 -2.48
N LEU A 411 -0.87 -40.47 -3.22
CA LEU A 411 -1.06 -41.62 -4.13
C LEU A 411 0.06 -41.69 -5.18
N LEU A 412 0.38 -40.55 -5.82
CA LEU A 412 1.48 -40.47 -6.77
C LEU A 412 2.81 -40.86 -6.12
N ILE A 413 3.18 -40.23 -5.01
CA ILE A 413 4.48 -40.46 -4.38
C ILE A 413 4.62 -41.88 -3.84
N THR A 414 3.60 -42.40 -3.16
CA THR A 414 3.57 -43.79 -2.67
C THR A 414 3.72 -44.77 -3.83
N GLN A 415 3.04 -44.52 -4.96
CA GLN A 415 3.17 -45.39 -6.12
C GLN A 415 4.57 -45.30 -6.76
N LEU A 416 5.17 -44.11 -6.85
CA LEU A 416 6.55 -43.93 -7.35
C LEU A 416 7.56 -44.66 -6.47
N LEU A 417 7.41 -44.61 -5.14
CA LEU A 417 8.24 -45.34 -4.19
C LEU A 417 8.07 -46.85 -4.32
N LYS A 418 6.82 -47.32 -4.40
CA LYS A 418 6.47 -48.75 -4.54
C LYS A 418 7.07 -49.36 -5.80
N LEU A 419 7.11 -48.59 -6.89
CA LEU A 419 7.69 -48.99 -8.16
C LEU A 419 9.22 -48.82 -8.21
N GLY A 420 9.85 -48.28 -7.15
CA GLY A 420 11.29 -47.99 -7.12
C GLY A 420 11.72 -46.87 -8.07
N LEU A 421 10.77 -46.09 -8.59
CA LEU A 421 11.03 -44.97 -9.51
C LEU A 421 11.63 -43.77 -8.77
N ILE A 422 11.34 -43.66 -7.48
CA ILE A 422 12.07 -42.77 -6.57
C ILE A 422 12.62 -43.56 -5.38
N THR A 423 13.83 -43.22 -4.97
CA THR A 423 14.53 -43.76 -3.80
C THR A 423 14.75 -42.68 -2.74
N THR A 424 14.75 -41.41 -3.15
CA THR A 424 14.90 -40.24 -2.27
C THR A 424 14.01 -39.08 -2.75
N MET A 425 13.78 -38.11 -1.89
CA MET A 425 13.02 -36.90 -2.21
C MET A 425 13.75 -35.68 -1.70
N ASP A 426 13.63 -34.57 -2.41
CA ASP A 426 14.16 -33.30 -1.95
C ASP A 426 13.53 -32.87 -0.60
N GLN A 427 14.34 -32.26 0.29
CA GLN A 427 13.86 -31.79 1.59
C GLN A 427 12.69 -30.80 1.44
N SER A 428 12.68 -29.96 0.40
CA SER A 428 11.59 -29.02 0.15
C SER A 428 10.25 -29.73 -0.08
N ILE A 429 10.27 -30.87 -0.78
CA ILE A 429 9.07 -31.67 -1.06
C ILE A 429 8.62 -32.40 0.20
N GLN A 430 9.56 -32.93 0.99
CA GLN A 430 9.24 -33.51 2.31
C GLN A 430 8.60 -32.47 3.22
N ARG A 431 9.11 -31.23 3.23
CA ARG A 431 8.50 -30.10 3.95
C ARG A 431 7.09 -29.81 3.42
N GLN A 432 6.93 -29.69 2.10
CA GLN A 432 5.62 -29.45 1.50
C GLN A 432 4.58 -30.51 1.95
N ILE A 433 4.94 -31.80 1.91
CA ILE A 433 4.05 -32.89 2.32
C ILE A 433 3.78 -32.86 3.83
N LEU A 434 4.79 -32.56 4.64
CA LEU A 434 4.66 -32.38 6.09
C LEU A 434 3.64 -31.29 6.44
N TRP A 435 3.68 -30.16 5.73
CA TRP A 435 2.82 -29.01 6.01
C TRP A 435 1.42 -29.14 5.40
N GLN A 436 1.33 -29.60 4.15
CA GLN A 436 0.04 -29.74 3.45
C GLN A 436 -0.74 -30.97 3.91
N GLU A 437 -0.07 -32.12 4.05
CA GLU A 437 -0.72 -33.41 4.24
C GLU A 437 -0.57 -33.93 5.69
N ARG A 438 0.20 -33.23 6.54
CA ARG A 438 0.50 -33.64 7.94
C ARG A 438 1.16 -35.02 8.03
N LEU A 439 1.97 -35.34 7.02
CA LEU A 439 2.69 -36.60 6.91
C LEU A 439 4.19 -36.38 7.01
N ARG A 440 4.86 -37.16 7.85
CA ARG A 440 6.31 -37.17 7.93
C ARG A 440 6.89 -38.30 7.10
N TRP A 441 8.01 -38.02 6.46
CA TRP A 441 8.84 -39.03 5.83
C TRP A 441 9.60 -39.83 6.90
N ASP A 442 9.39 -41.16 6.93
CA ASP A 442 10.23 -42.08 7.69
C ASP A 442 11.30 -42.67 6.78
N ALA A 443 12.56 -42.25 6.99
CA ALA A 443 13.68 -42.70 6.18
C ALA A 443 13.99 -44.20 6.31
N LYS A 444 13.57 -44.86 7.40
CA LYS A 444 13.81 -46.29 7.62
C LYS A 444 12.79 -47.14 6.87
N THR A 445 11.51 -46.81 6.99
CA THR A 445 10.43 -47.56 6.32
C THR A 445 10.23 -47.13 4.88
N LYS A 446 10.74 -45.95 4.50
CA LYS A 446 10.47 -45.28 3.21
C LYS A 446 8.98 -45.04 2.97
N GLU A 447 8.24 -44.78 4.05
CA GLU A 447 6.82 -44.48 4.02
C GLU A 447 6.53 -43.12 4.63
N PHE A 448 5.42 -42.53 4.19
CA PHE A 448 4.83 -41.39 4.87
C PHE A 448 3.99 -41.90 6.02
N VAL A 449 4.43 -41.60 7.23
CA VAL A 449 3.63 -41.85 8.42
C VAL A 449 2.93 -40.55 8.82
N SER A 450 1.71 -40.66 9.31
CA SER A 450 1.04 -39.52 9.96
C SER A 450 1.97 -38.90 11.00
N LEU A 451 1.92 -37.57 11.17
CA LEU A 451 2.54 -36.90 12.32
C LEU A 451 2.02 -37.43 13.68
N GLY A 452 1.06 -38.36 13.67
CA GLY A 452 0.35 -38.89 14.81
C GLY A 452 -0.93 -38.09 15.03
N LYS A 453 -1.92 -38.70 15.70
CA LYS A 453 -2.90 -37.89 16.41
C LYS A 453 -2.09 -37.11 17.45
N SER A 454 -2.23 -35.79 17.52
CA SER A 454 -1.66 -35.07 18.66
C SER A 454 -2.24 -35.71 19.91
N ASP A 455 -1.40 -36.19 20.82
CA ASP A 455 -1.86 -36.91 22.01
C ASP A 455 -2.72 -36.02 22.93
N ARG A 456 -2.65 -34.70 22.72
CA ARG A 456 -3.44 -33.71 23.44
C ARG A 456 -3.77 -32.49 22.56
N GLU A 457 -5.02 -32.05 22.63
CA GLU A 457 -5.41 -30.70 22.22
C GLU A 457 -5.52 -29.80 23.45
N VAL A 458 -4.99 -28.58 23.37
CA VAL A 458 -5.13 -27.57 24.43
C VAL A 458 -6.11 -26.50 23.96
N ASP A 459 -7.32 -26.55 24.53
CA ASP A 459 -8.33 -25.51 24.36
C ASP A 459 -8.10 -24.40 25.38
N THR A 460 -7.71 -23.21 24.93
CA THR A 460 -7.43 -22.08 25.81
C THR A 460 -8.69 -21.28 26.15
N ASP A 461 -9.73 -21.33 25.31
CA ASP A 461 -11.18 -21.19 25.57
C ASP A 461 -11.98 -21.12 24.23
N LYS A 462 -13.31 -21.01 24.31
CA LYS A 462 -14.23 -20.92 23.14
C LYS A 462 -13.98 -19.75 22.17
N LYS A 463 -13.22 -18.72 22.57
CA LYS A 463 -12.88 -17.55 21.74
C LYS A 463 -11.48 -17.65 21.14
N HIS A 464 -10.66 -18.60 21.58
CA HIS A 464 -9.26 -18.75 21.18
C HIS A 464 -9.03 -19.89 20.17
N MET A 465 -7.79 -20.00 19.69
CA MET A 465 -7.34 -21.08 18.82
C MET A 465 -7.17 -22.36 19.62
N LYS A 466 -7.55 -23.50 19.03
CA LYS A 466 -7.19 -24.82 19.55
C LYS A 466 -5.77 -25.14 19.11
N TRP A 467 -4.95 -25.60 20.05
CA TRP A 467 -3.56 -25.96 19.81
C TRP A 467 -3.39 -27.47 19.83
N LYS A 468 -2.86 -28.04 18.75
CA LYS A 468 -2.34 -29.41 18.75
C LYS A 468 -0.97 -29.44 19.37
N VAL A 469 -0.77 -30.34 20.33
CA VAL A 469 0.49 -30.51 21.04
C VAL A 469 1.29 -31.65 20.44
N TYR A 470 2.55 -31.37 20.13
CA TYR A 470 3.54 -32.35 19.72
C TYR A 470 4.71 -32.31 20.70
N ASP A 471 4.91 -33.37 21.48
CA ASP A 471 6.04 -33.53 22.41
C ASP A 471 6.86 -34.82 22.17
N ASP A 472 6.52 -35.62 21.15
CA ASP A 472 7.39 -36.67 20.65
C ASP A 472 8.71 -36.05 20.12
N PRO A 473 9.89 -36.43 20.65
CA PRO A 473 11.17 -35.82 20.26
C PRO A 473 11.49 -35.93 18.77
N SER A 474 11.04 -37.00 18.10
CA SER A 474 11.29 -37.19 16.66
C SER A 474 10.40 -36.29 15.81
N VAL A 475 9.14 -36.09 16.21
CA VAL A 475 8.22 -35.14 15.58
C VAL A 475 8.66 -33.70 15.83
N VAL A 476 9.02 -33.36 17.08
CA VAL A 476 9.53 -32.03 17.44
C VAL A 476 10.79 -31.70 16.64
N LYS A 477 11.75 -32.63 16.56
CA LYS A 477 12.97 -32.45 15.75
C LYS A 477 12.63 -32.19 14.29
N GLN A 478 11.72 -32.96 13.70
CA GLN A 478 11.38 -32.83 12.28
C GLN A 478 10.63 -31.54 11.97
N LEU A 479 9.63 -31.19 12.79
CA LEU A 479 8.93 -29.90 12.68
C LEU A 479 9.92 -28.75 12.82
N PHE A 480 10.82 -28.79 13.81
CA PHE A 480 11.85 -27.76 13.99
C PHE A 480 12.83 -27.68 12.82
N THR A 481 13.34 -28.81 12.34
CA THR A 481 14.22 -28.86 11.14
C THR A 481 13.48 -28.38 9.89
N SER A 482 12.16 -28.59 9.78
CA SER A 482 11.37 -28.06 8.67
C SER A 482 11.26 -26.53 8.69
N LEU A 483 11.36 -25.91 9.87
CA LEU A 483 11.35 -24.46 10.08
C LEU A 483 12.75 -23.84 9.86
N ALA A 484 13.81 -24.58 10.16
CA ALA A 484 15.19 -24.18 9.93
C ALA A 484 15.52 -24.28 8.43
N SER A 485 15.25 -23.23 7.64
CA SER A 485 15.69 -23.19 6.24
C SER A 485 17.23 -23.20 6.17
N GLU A 486 17.82 -24.08 5.36
CA GLU A 486 19.28 -24.20 5.22
C GLU A 486 19.95 -22.96 4.56
N ASP A 487 19.20 -22.09 3.86
CA ASP A 487 19.77 -21.21 2.83
C ASP A 487 19.69 -19.67 3.03
N ASN A 488 19.07 -19.14 4.08
CA ASN A 488 19.14 -17.69 4.34
C ASN A 488 20.22 -17.38 5.37
N ASP A 489 21.47 -17.23 4.93
CA ASP A 489 22.59 -16.76 5.76
C ASP A 489 22.27 -15.45 6.51
N ASP A 490 21.41 -14.59 5.93
CA ASP A 490 21.01 -13.32 6.54
C ASP A 490 19.94 -13.47 7.66
N ASP A 491 19.19 -14.57 7.70
CA ASP A 491 18.15 -14.85 8.71
C ASP A 491 18.58 -15.91 9.76
N LYS A 492 19.82 -16.43 9.70
CA LYS A 492 20.36 -17.43 10.64
C LYS A 492 20.37 -17.00 12.11
N GLY A 493 20.24 -15.71 12.39
CA GLY A 493 20.53 -15.14 13.70
C GLY A 493 19.54 -15.46 14.83
N MET A 494 18.63 -16.44 14.73
CA MET A 494 17.77 -16.85 15.87
C MET A 494 17.44 -18.35 15.90
N VAL A 495 17.21 -19.00 14.75
CA VAL A 495 17.17 -20.48 14.73
C VAL A 495 18.55 -21.03 15.08
N GLY A 496 19.62 -20.29 14.81
CA GLY A 496 20.98 -20.67 15.21
C GLY A 496 21.19 -20.78 16.72
N ASP A 497 20.43 -20.04 17.52
CA ASP A 497 20.59 -20.02 19.00
C ASP A 497 19.88 -21.20 19.69
N TYR A 498 18.92 -21.82 19.00
CA TYR A 498 18.17 -22.97 19.51
C TYR A 498 18.38 -24.17 18.61
N THR A 499 18.86 -25.26 19.17
CA THR A 499 18.88 -26.55 18.48
C THR A 499 17.56 -27.28 18.67
N ALA A 500 17.29 -28.29 17.84
CA ALA A 500 16.16 -29.19 18.05
C ALA A 500 16.16 -29.87 19.44
N LYS A 501 17.31 -29.90 20.15
CA LYS A 501 17.41 -30.44 21.52
C LYS A 501 16.88 -29.46 22.57
N ASP A 502 16.85 -28.17 22.26
CA ASP A 502 16.42 -27.11 23.17
C ASP A 502 14.90 -26.94 23.16
N ILE A 503 14.21 -27.49 22.15
CA ILE A 503 12.76 -27.49 22.02
C ILE A 503 12.21 -28.82 22.53
N VAL A 504 11.34 -28.76 23.53
CA VAL A 504 10.73 -29.96 24.15
C VAL A 504 9.32 -30.22 23.67
N ARG A 505 8.64 -29.20 23.14
CA ARG A 505 7.25 -29.31 22.68
C ARG A 505 6.92 -28.23 21.65
N ILE A 506 6.06 -28.55 20.69
CA ILE A 506 5.56 -27.63 19.68
C ILE A 506 4.03 -27.61 19.75
N TYR A 507 3.46 -26.43 19.87
CA TYR A 507 2.03 -26.19 19.75
C TYR A 507 1.75 -25.66 18.36
N VAL A 508 0.84 -26.29 17.61
CA VAL A 508 0.48 -25.89 16.25
C VAL A 508 -0.97 -25.51 16.23
N ASP A 509 -1.32 -24.37 15.64
CA ASP A 509 -2.72 -24.01 15.49
C ASP A 509 -3.46 -25.04 14.61
N ASN A 510 -4.73 -25.25 14.92
CA ASN A 510 -5.62 -26.12 14.13
C ASN A 510 -6.26 -25.41 12.94
N GLN A 511 -5.95 -24.14 12.70
CA GLN A 511 -6.63 -23.30 11.73
C GLN A 511 -5.59 -22.64 10.83
N THR A 512 -5.21 -23.35 9.76
CA THR A 512 -4.41 -22.77 8.70
C THR A 512 -5.14 -21.54 8.16
N THR A 513 -4.58 -20.36 8.40
CA THR A 513 -5.13 -19.11 7.85
C THR A 513 -4.43 -18.84 6.53
N THR A 514 -5.17 -18.84 5.43
CA THR A 514 -4.68 -18.31 4.16
C THR A 514 -4.66 -16.78 4.25
N THR A 515 -3.49 -16.17 4.14
CA THR A 515 -3.35 -14.71 4.09
C THR A 515 -3.02 -14.26 2.67
N ASP A 516 -3.76 -13.28 2.17
CA ASP A 516 -3.52 -12.61 0.88
C ASP A 516 -2.32 -11.66 1.01
N ASP A 517 -1.11 -12.18 0.90
CA ASP A 517 0.08 -11.37 0.66
C ASP A 517 0.25 -11.13 -0.86
N GLU A 518 0.85 -10.00 -1.27
CA GLU A 518 1.01 -9.57 -2.68
C GLU A 518 1.70 -10.60 -3.61
N ASP A 519 2.31 -11.66 -3.05
CA ASP A 519 3.05 -12.72 -3.74
C ASP A 519 2.24 -14.02 -3.98
N GLY A 520 0.97 -14.12 -3.54
CA GLY A 520 0.07 -15.27 -3.75
C GLY A 520 -0.33 -16.05 -2.48
N ASP A 521 -1.21 -17.07 -2.66
CA ASP A 521 -1.82 -17.92 -1.62
C ASP A 521 -0.78 -18.41 -0.59
N THR A 522 -0.74 -17.73 0.55
CA THR A 522 0.22 -18.02 1.62
C THR A 522 -0.54 -18.63 2.79
N GLU A 523 -0.31 -19.91 3.05
CA GLU A 523 -0.84 -20.56 4.24
C GLU A 523 0.04 -20.19 5.44
N VAL A 524 -0.59 -19.59 6.44
CA VAL A 524 0.06 -19.24 7.69
C VAL A 524 -0.39 -20.23 8.74
N THR A 525 0.58 -20.95 9.31
CA THR A 525 0.37 -21.73 10.52
C THR A 525 1.10 -21.04 11.67
N HIS A 526 0.38 -20.72 12.74
CA HIS A 526 0.99 -20.24 13.97
C HIS A 526 1.47 -21.42 14.79
N MET A 527 2.68 -21.29 15.31
CA MET A 527 3.31 -22.26 16.18
C MET A 527 3.81 -21.59 17.45
N ILE A 528 3.91 -22.36 18.52
CA ILE A 528 4.60 -21.96 19.74
C ILE A 528 5.60 -23.07 20.06
N LEU A 529 6.88 -22.76 20.09
CA LEU A 529 7.93 -23.69 20.49
C LEU A 529 8.16 -23.51 21.99
N GLN A 530 7.97 -24.56 22.78
CA GLN A 530 8.37 -24.57 24.18
C GLN A 530 9.81 -25.03 24.30
N THR A 531 10.64 -24.16 24.83
CA THR A 531 12.03 -24.45 25.15
C THR A 531 12.14 -25.27 26.43
N ARG A 532 13.30 -25.91 26.65
CA ARG A 532 13.57 -26.75 27.82
C ARG A 532 13.50 -25.99 29.14
N ASP A 533 13.80 -24.69 29.15
CA ASP A 533 13.63 -23.79 30.30
C ASP A 533 12.19 -23.29 30.49
N GLY A 534 11.25 -23.73 29.65
CA GLY A 534 9.82 -23.44 29.78
C GLY A 534 9.36 -22.15 29.09
N ALA A 535 10.18 -21.51 28.28
CA ALA A 535 9.78 -20.34 27.50
C ALA A 535 8.94 -20.72 26.27
N ALA A 536 7.92 -19.92 25.96
CA ALA A 536 7.06 -20.08 24.79
C ALA A 536 7.50 -19.12 23.67
N LEU A 537 8.14 -19.65 22.63
CA LEU A 537 8.58 -18.91 21.45
C LEU A 537 7.50 -18.95 20.35
N PRO A 538 6.74 -17.88 20.10
CA PRO A 538 5.82 -17.85 18.98
C PRO A 538 6.59 -17.84 17.67
N VAL A 539 6.18 -18.70 16.74
CA VAL A 539 6.75 -18.85 15.41
C VAL A 539 5.63 -18.79 14.40
N ARG A 540 5.81 -18.01 13.34
CA ARG A 540 4.92 -18.03 12.19
C ARG A 540 5.58 -18.89 11.11
N ALA A 541 4.96 -20.02 10.79
CA ALA A 541 5.33 -20.76 9.60
C ALA A 541 4.53 -20.22 8.43
N ILE A 542 5.24 -19.62 7.47
CA ILE A 542 4.68 -19.08 6.24
C ILE A 542 4.94 -20.10 5.14
N TYR A 543 3.90 -20.78 4.70
CA TYR A 543 3.95 -21.69 3.57
C TYR A 543 3.47 -20.97 2.31
N LYS A 544 4.38 -20.70 1.38
CA LYS A 544 4.03 -20.12 0.09
C LYS A 544 3.57 -21.24 -0.85
N GLN A 545 2.27 -21.30 -1.14
CA GLN A 545 1.78 -22.31 -2.09
C GLN A 545 2.46 -22.11 -3.46
N GLY A 546 2.96 -23.20 -4.03
CA GLY A 546 3.61 -23.23 -5.34
C GLY A 546 5.13 -23.09 -5.36
N SER A 547 5.78 -22.54 -4.31
CA SER A 547 7.26 -22.59 -4.22
C SER A 547 7.79 -23.76 -3.39
N GLY A 548 6.93 -24.40 -2.58
CA GLY A 548 7.35 -25.37 -1.57
C GLY A 548 8.20 -24.74 -0.46
N GLU A 549 8.32 -23.41 -0.45
CA GLU A 549 9.12 -22.67 0.51
C GLU A 549 8.32 -22.49 1.80
N VAL A 550 8.79 -23.13 2.86
CA VAL A 550 8.36 -22.85 4.23
C VAL A 550 9.33 -21.83 4.78
N VAL A 551 8.87 -20.60 4.96
CA VAL A 551 9.65 -19.57 5.63
C VAL A 551 9.15 -19.50 7.08
N ALA A 552 9.95 -20.02 8.01
CA ALA A 552 9.72 -19.75 9.41
C ALA A 552 10.13 -18.32 9.70
N ARG A 553 9.18 -17.49 10.15
CA ARG A 553 9.46 -16.18 10.70
C ARG A 553 9.22 -16.24 12.20
N PHE A 554 10.29 -16.12 12.98
CA PHE A 554 10.16 -16.03 14.43
C PHE A 554 9.43 -14.75 14.77
N ALA A 555 8.35 -14.92 15.49
CA ALA A 555 7.47 -13.86 15.86
C ALA A 555 8.16 -13.11 17.02
N GLY A 556 8.93 -12.05 16.68
CA GLY A 556 9.34 -11.03 17.65
C GLY A 556 10.76 -11.14 18.21
N PHE A 557 11.67 -11.86 17.56
CA PHE A 557 13.06 -11.95 18.04
C PHE A 557 14.09 -11.11 17.26
N GLN A 558 13.90 -10.84 15.96
CA GLN A 558 14.79 -9.92 15.24
C GLN A 558 14.13 -8.57 15.00
N GLY A 559 14.90 -7.49 15.21
CA GLY A 559 14.51 -6.09 15.12
C GLY A 559 14.01 -5.60 13.75
N THR A 560 13.61 -6.47 12.83
CA THR A 560 12.96 -6.06 11.59
C THR A 560 11.45 -5.86 11.85
N ASN A 561 10.98 -4.64 11.58
CA ASN A 561 9.60 -4.16 11.74
C ASN A 561 8.53 -4.94 10.93
N ARG A 562 8.79 -6.16 10.46
CA ARG A 562 7.88 -6.91 9.57
C ARG A 562 7.18 -8.06 10.29
N TRP A 563 6.56 -7.77 11.42
CA TRP A 563 5.32 -8.49 11.73
C TRP A 563 4.27 -8.03 10.72
N HIS A 564 3.76 -8.95 9.90
CA HIS A 564 2.65 -8.58 9.02
C HIS A 564 1.47 -8.14 9.90
N PRO A 565 0.64 -7.19 9.45
CA PRO A 565 -0.56 -6.78 10.16
C PRO A 565 -1.46 -7.95 10.60
N GLY A 566 -1.48 -9.06 9.85
CA GLY A 566 -2.22 -10.28 10.19
C GLY A 566 -1.72 -11.00 11.46
N ASP A 567 -0.43 -10.87 11.77
CA ASP A 567 0.20 -11.52 12.92
C ASP A 567 -0.13 -10.78 14.23
N ARG A 568 -0.60 -9.53 14.13
CA ARG A 568 -1.16 -8.78 15.27
C ARG A 568 -2.62 -9.11 15.53
N SER A 569 -3.16 -10.14 14.89
CA SER A 569 -4.56 -10.51 15.13
C SER A 569 -4.76 -10.75 16.62
N GLU A 570 -5.75 -10.05 17.16
CA GLU A 570 -6.15 -10.14 18.55
C GLU A 570 -6.36 -11.59 18.99
N ARG A 571 -6.87 -12.41 18.08
CA ARG A 571 -7.06 -13.84 18.29
C ARG A 571 -5.77 -14.61 18.56
N VAL A 572 -4.71 -14.39 17.77
CA VAL A 572 -3.44 -15.11 17.93
C VAL A 572 -2.77 -14.73 19.25
N VAL A 573 -2.69 -13.42 19.53
CA VAL A 573 -2.08 -12.90 20.77
C VAL A 573 -2.83 -13.40 22.00
N ASN A 574 -4.17 -13.32 22.00
CA ASN A 574 -4.95 -13.77 23.15
C ASN A 574 -4.85 -15.31 23.32
N SER A 575 -4.75 -16.07 22.23
CA SER A 575 -4.55 -17.53 22.28
C SER A 575 -3.18 -17.91 22.85
N LEU A 576 -2.13 -17.14 22.53
CA LEU A 576 -0.79 -17.30 23.11
C LEU A 576 -0.79 -17.00 24.62
N VAL A 577 -1.46 -15.93 25.05
CA VAL A 577 -1.63 -15.58 26.47
C VAL A 577 -2.40 -16.69 27.21
N GLY A 578 -3.51 -17.15 26.64
CA GLY A 578 -4.30 -18.25 27.20
C GLY A 578 -3.49 -19.54 27.31
N LEU A 579 -2.67 -19.85 26.30
CA LEU A 579 -1.80 -21.03 26.33
C LEU A 579 -0.72 -20.90 27.40
N ALA A 580 -0.05 -19.75 27.47
CA ALA A 580 1.00 -19.51 28.46
C ALA A 580 0.47 -19.61 29.89
N ASN A 581 -0.72 -19.08 30.17
CA ASN A 581 -1.35 -19.21 31.48
C ASN A 581 -1.73 -20.66 31.80
N LYS A 582 -2.34 -21.36 30.84
CA LYS A 582 -2.83 -22.73 31.03
C LYS A 582 -1.69 -23.74 31.22
N GLU A 583 -0.63 -23.62 30.42
CA GLU A 583 0.52 -24.52 30.43
C GLU A 583 1.68 -23.99 31.30
N LYS A 584 1.47 -22.85 32.01
CA LYS A 584 2.47 -22.18 32.85
C LYS A 584 3.79 -21.88 32.12
N LEU A 585 3.69 -21.51 30.84
CA LEU A 585 4.84 -21.17 30.00
C LEU A 585 5.28 -19.74 30.28
N ALA A 586 6.60 -19.50 30.27
CA ALA A 586 7.14 -18.16 30.35
C ALA A 586 7.05 -17.48 28.97
N LEU A 587 6.42 -16.31 28.89
CA LEU A 587 6.44 -15.52 27.65
C LEU A 587 7.73 -14.69 27.56
N PRO A 588 8.50 -14.79 26.46
CA PRO A 588 9.69 -13.99 26.25
C PRO A 588 9.42 -12.49 26.36
N LYS A 589 10.41 -11.74 26.85
CA LYS A 589 10.30 -10.28 27.03
C LYS A 589 9.86 -9.57 25.75
N SER A 590 10.48 -9.91 24.63
CA SER A 590 10.20 -9.30 23.32
C SER A 590 8.75 -9.53 22.89
N VAL A 591 8.22 -10.73 23.11
CA VAL A 591 6.83 -11.08 22.86
C VAL A 591 5.91 -10.24 23.74
N ARG A 592 6.20 -10.13 25.04
CA ARG A 592 5.39 -9.31 25.95
C ARG A 592 5.35 -7.84 25.55
N LEU A 593 6.52 -7.26 25.27
CA LEU A 593 6.66 -5.87 24.87
C LEU A 593 5.93 -5.58 23.55
N ASN A 594 6.18 -6.41 22.53
CA ASN A 594 5.62 -6.19 21.19
C ASN A 594 4.09 -6.34 21.13
N HIS A 595 3.51 -7.12 22.04
CA HIS A 595 2.07 -7.41 22.04
C HIS A 595 1.29 -6.76 23.18
N GLY A 596 1.96 -6.00 24.05
CA GLY A 596 1.28 -5.40 25.18
C GLY A 596 0.84 -6.39 26.23
N ILE A 597 1.59 -7.46 26.44
CA ILE A 597 1.21 -8.49 27.42
C ILE A 597 1.83 -8.11 28.76
N VAL A 598 0.98 -7.86 29.73
CA VAL A 598 1.35 -7.49 31.10
C VAL A 598 1.16 -8.68 32.04
N ARG A 599 1.83 -8.66 33.19
CA ARG A 599 1.65 -9.69 34.22
C ARG A 599 0.84 -9.13 35.39
N SER A 600 -0.33 -9.70 35.63
CA SER A 600 -1.26 -9.28 36.68
C SER A 600 -1.59 -10.47 37.57
N LYS A 601 -1.34 -10.34 38.87
CA LYS A 601 -1.61 -11.38 39.89
C LYS A 601 -1.06 -12.77 39.53
N GLY A 602 0.13 -12.82 38.92
CA GLY A 602 0.79 -14.07 38.55
C GLY A 602 0.43 -14.64 37.18
N HIS A 603 -0.58 -14.08 36.49
CA HIS A 603 -1.00 -14.49 35.14
C HIS A 603 -0.64 -13.44 34.10
N TYR A 604 -0.46 -13.87 32.85
CA TYR A 604 -0.35 -12.97 31.71
C TYR A 604 -1.74 -12.50 31.28
N GLU A 605 -1.88 -11.23 30.99
CA GLU A 605 -3.06 -10.70 30.33
C GLU A 605 -2.63 -9.70 29.25
N ARG A 606 -3.42 -9.62 28.19
CA ARG A 606 -3.21 -8.55 27.22
C ARG A 606 -3.67 -7.25 27.85
N PHE A 607 -2.84 -6.24 27.75
CA PHE A 607 -3.16 -4.91 28.25
C PHE A 607 -4.30 -4.32 27.44
N GLU A 608 -5.45 -4.21 28.08
CA GLU A 608 -6.58 -3.45 27.58
C GLU A 608 -6.61 -2.09 28.28
N PRO A 609 -6.16 -1.01 27.62
CA PRO A 609 -6.09 0.30 28.24
C PRO A 609 -7.49 0.77 28.63
N LYS A 610 -7.66 1.08 29.93
CA LYS A 610 -8.84 1.78 30.42
C LYS A 610 -8.58 3.27 30.32
N PHE A 611 -9.18 3.88 29.31
CA PHE A 611 -9.11 5.31 29.11
C PHE A 611 -10.20 6.00 29.94
N GLU A 612 -9.78 6.80 30.91
CA GLU A 612 -10.67 7.66 31.68
C GLU A 612 -10.87 8.97 30.91
N LYS A 613 -12.13 9.35 30.68
CA LYS A 613 -12.41 10.68 30.15
C LYS A 613 -12.08 11.71 31.21
N VAL A 614 -11.20 12.63 30.89
CA VAL A 614 -10.83 13.71 31.78
C VAL A 614 -11.69 14.91 31.44
N ALA A 615 -12.41 15.44 32.43
CA ALA A 615 -13.17 16.67 32.27
C ALA A 615 -12.22 17.87 32.23
N GLY A 616 -12.43 18.77 31.28
CA GLY A 616 -11.61 19.95 31.05
C GLY A 616 -12.15 20.73 29.85
N LYS A 617 -11.59 21.91 29.56
CA LYS A 617 -12.00 22.66 28.35
C LYS A 617 -11.55 21.96 27.07
N GLN A 618 -10.51 21.15 27.15
CA GLN A 618 -10.01 20.29 26.09
C GLN A 618 -10.39 18.86 26.47
N SER A 619 -11.10 18.17 25.58
CA SER A 619 -11.42 16.76 25.82
C SER A 619 -10.13 15.95 25.80
N ALA A 620 -9.90 15.18 26.86
CA ALA A 620 -8.76 14.29 26.93
C ALA A 620 -9.18 12.92 27.46
N ILE A 621 -8.36 11.94 27.14
CA ILE A 621 -8.41 10.63 27.77
C ILE A 621 -7.10 10.39 28.53
N LYS A 622 -7.20 9.92 29.76
CA LYS A 622 -6.09 9.53 30.63
C LYS A 622 -5.99 8.02 30.64
N LEU A 623 -4.76 7.51 30.54
CA LEU A 623 -4.41 6.15 30.85
C LEU A 623 -3.44 6.16 32.04
N ASP A 624 -3.88 5.60 33.16
CA ASP A 624 -3.05 5.47 34.34
C ASP A 624 -2.28 4.14 34.31
N LEU A 625 -0.97 4.22 34.48
CA LEU A 625 -0.03 3.10 34.49
C LEU A 625 0.74 3.02 35.82
N SER A 626 0.40 3.85 36.82
CA SER A 626 1.11 3.92 38.10
C SER A 626 1.18 2.58 38.83
N ASP A 627 0.13 1.78 38.73
CA ASP A 627 0.02 0.50 39.45
C ASP A 627 0.72 -0.66 38.74
N GLN A 628 1.24 -0.43 37.53
CA GLN A 628 1.95 -1.43 36.74
C GLN A 628 3.44 -1.44 37.07
N SER A 629 4.08 -2.61 37.01
CA SER A 629 5.55 -2.71 37.12
C SER A 629 6.21 -1.94 35.97
N PRO A 630 7.44 -1.40 36.10
CA PRO A 630 8.04 -0.63 35.01
C PRO A 630 8.22 -1.43 33.71
N GLY A 631 8.36 -2.76 33.78
CA GLY A 631 8.35 -3.62 32.59
C GLY A 631 6.97 -3.69 31.92
N ASP A 632 5.90 -3.80 32.72
CA ASP A 632 4.52 -3.83 32.24
C ASP A 632 4.06 -2.47 31.72
N ARG A 633 4.51 -1.36 32.33
CA ARG A 633 4.32 0.01 31.82
C ARG A 633 4.88 0.13 30.40
N LEU A 634 6.06 -0.43 30.14
CA LEU A 634 6.70 -0.38 28.82
C LEU A 634 5.93 -1.22 27.79
N ALA A 635 5.45 -2.40 28.19
CA ALA A 635 4.60 -3.25 27.33
C ALA A 635 3.28 -2.54 27.00
N ALA A 636 2.61 -1.96 28.00
CA ALA A 636 1.39 -1.18 27.85
C ALA A 636 1.57 0.03 26.91
N LEU A 637 2.66 0.79 27.06
CA LEU A 637 2.97 1.92 26.17
C LEU A 637 3.22 1.44 24.73
N THR A 638 3.92 0.32 24.55
CA THR A 638 4.16 -0.29 23.22
C THR A 638 2.88 -0.83 22.59
N TYR A 639 1.92 -1.26 23.40
CA TYR A 639 0.59 -1.63 22.93
C TYR A 639 -0.19 -0.42 22.38
N VAL A 640 -0.29 0.64 23.18
CA VAL A 640 -0.98 1.87 22.79
C VAL A 640 -0.35 2.42 21.51
N ALA A 641 0.98 2.40 21.44
CA ALA A 641 1.77 2.77 20.27
C ALA A 641 1.40 2.06 18.97
N SER A 642 1.25 0.74 19.07
CA SER A 642 1.16 -0.16 17.93
C SER A 642 -0.28 -0.31 17.44
N ASN A 643 -1.26 0.17 18.20
CA ASN A 643 -2.68 0.10 17.89
C ASN A 643 -3.22 1.47 17.43
N SER A 644 -3.46 1.59 16.12
CA SER A 644 -3.93 2.82 15.47
C SER A 644 -5.27 3.34 16.00
N LYS A 645 -6.06 2.51 16.69
CA LYS A 645 -7.29 2.92 17.36
C LYS A 645 -7.05 4.03 18.39
N TYR A 646 -5.89 4.03 19.04
CA TYR A 646 -5.59 4.96 20.13
C TYR A 646 -4.81 6.19 19.66
N VAL A 647 -3.94 6.03 18.66
CA VAL A 647 -3.00 7.09 18.20
C VAL A 647 -3.42 7.73 16.87
N GLY A 648 -4.51 7.30 16.26
CA GLY A 648 -4.97 7.83 14.96
C GLY A 648 -4.34 7.10 13.76
N SER A 649 -4.97 7.21 12.59
CA SER A 649 -4.65 6.40 11.40
C SER A 649 -3.53 6.96 10.51
N THR A 650 -2.98 8.14 10.81
CA THR A 650 -1.91 8.70 9.98
C THR A 650 -0.60 7.99 10.27
N THR A 651 0.05 7.51 9.21
CA THR A 651 1.34 6.78 9.21
C THR A 651 2.41 7.46 10.07
N ASP A 652 2.36 8.79 10.19
CA ASP A 652 3.34 9.58 10.94
C ASP A 652 3.29 9.36 12.47
N HIS A 653 2.10 9.12 13.07
CA HIS A 653 1.99 8.82 14.51
C HIS A 653 2.57 7.45 14.87
N ARG A 654 2.47 6.50 13.92
CA ARG A 654 2.92 5.12 14.07
C ARG A 654 4.45 5.06 14.05
N ASP A 655 5.10 5.81 13.15
CA ASP A 655 6.55 5.83 13.02
C ASP A 655 7.25 6.41 14.25
N ASP A 656 6.62 7.33 14.99
CA ASP A 656 7.23 7.96 16.17
C ASP A 656 7.21 7.06 17.42
N ILE A 657 6.13 6.34 17.66
CA ILE A 657 6.12 5.38 18.77
C ILE A 657 6.77 4.05 18.38
N LEU A 658 6.79 3.72 17.08
CA LEU A 658 7.71 2.72 16.56
C LEU A 658 9.17 3.19 16.60
N SER A 659 9.48 4.49 16.57
CA SER A 659 10.85 5.00 16.79
C SER A 659 11.28 4.89 18.25
N ILE A 660 10.34 4.95 19.19
CA ILE A 660 10.53 4.58 20.60
C ILE A 660 10.85 3.09 20.70
N ALA A 661 10.07 2.25 20.01
CA ALA A 661 10.36 0.81 19.92
C ALA A 661 11.67 0.52 19.14
N ASP A 662 12.05 1.33 18.15
CA ASP A 662 13.29 1.19 17.37
C ASP A 662 14.51 1.66 18.17
N ALA A 663 14.39 2.71 19.00
CA ALA A 663 15.43 3.13 19.94
C ALA A 663 15.66 2.07 21.02
N ILE A 664 14.58 1.44 21.51
CA ILE A 664 14.65 0.25 22.37
C ILE A 664 15.33 -0.93 21.63
N ARG A 665 15.03 -1.11 20.33
CA ARG A 665 15.54 -2.23 19.51
C ARG A 665 16.99 -2.10 19.03
N HIS A 666 17.46 -0.90 18.70
CA HIS A 666 18.77 -0.70 18.05
C HIS A 666 19.88 -0.27 19.02
N GLY A 667 19.53 0.09 20.27
CA GLY A 667 20.48 0.65 21.23
C GLY A 667 21.32 -0.37 22.02
N HIS A 668 20.72 -1.41 22.60
CA HIS A 668 21.41 -2.21 23.64
C HIS A 668 20.90 -3.67 23.87
N TRP A 669 19.97 -4.19 23.07
CA TRP A 669 19.21 -5.41 23.45
C TRP A 669 19.69 -6.75 22.86
N THR A 670 20.82 -6.79 22.15
CA THR A 670 21.30 -8.03 21.50
C THR A 670 22.00 -9.03 22.44
N ALA A 671 22.05 -8.82 23.76
CA ALA A 671 22.99 -9.59 24.60
C ALA A 671 22.48 -10.09 25.98
N THR A 672 21.19 -10.04 26.33
CA THR A 672 20.71 -10.65 27.59
C THR A 672 19.68 -11.74 27.34
N SER A 673 20.15 -12.98 27.48
CA SER A 673 19.40 -14.22 27.47
C SER A 673 18.34 -14.25 28.58
N GLY A 674 17.11 -14.63 28.22
CA GLY A 674 16.18 -15.39 29.08
C GLY A 674 15.56 -14.75 30.33
N GLU A 675 16.08 -13.67 30.92
CA GLU A 675 15.52 -13.20 32.20
C GLU A 675 14.16 -12.50 32.02
N ASP A 676 13.31 -12.47 33.06
CA ASP A 676 12.02 -11.76 33.06
C ASP A 676 12.27 -10.24 33.20
N VAL A 677 11.51 -9.37 32.51
CA VAL A 677 11.65 -7.89 32.70
C VAL A 677 11.35 -7.52 34.16
N GLY A 678 10.51 -8.32 34.83
CA GLY A 678 10.23 -8.17 36.26
C GLY A 678 11.41 -8.50 37.19
N LYS A 679 12.47 -9.14 36.68
CA LYS A 679 13.73 -9.39 37.43
C LYS A 679 14.78 -8.33 37.20
N TRP A 680 14.56 -7.40 36.28
CA TRP A 680 15.49 -6.30 36.06
C TRP A 680 15.58 -5.46 37.31
N GLU A 681 16.82 -5.21 37.74
CA GLU A 681 17.04 -4.28 38.82
C GLU A 681 16.40 -2.95 38.44
N LYS A 682 15.76 -2.30 39.42
CA LYS A 682 15.08 -1.01 39.23
C LYS A 682 15.99 0.01 38.51
N GLY A 683 17.31 -0.09 38.69
CA GLY A 683 18.32 0.73 38.01
C GLY A 683 18.44 0.51 36.50
N GLU A 684 18.32 -0.73 36.00
CA GLU A 684 18.44 -1.03 34.57
C GLU A 684 17.23 -0.54 33.77
N LEU A 685 16.02 -0.78 34.31
CA LEU A 685 14.78 -0.24 33.75
C LEU A 685 14.81 1.28 33.78
N HIS A 686 15.21 1.88 34.90
CA HIS A 686 15.32 3.33 35.02
C HIS A 686 16.31 3.92 34.01
N ARG A 687 17.44 3.24 33.72
CA ARG A 687 18.38 3.64 32.67
C ARG A 687 17.72 3.62 31.29
N ILE A 688 17.02 2.54 30.93
CA ILE A 688 16.30 2.43 29.65
C ILE A 688 15.23 3.52 29.54
N TYR A 689 14.45 3.72 30.60
CA TYR A 689 13.47 4.80 30.68
C TYR A 689 14.13 6.17 30.49
N LYS A 690 15.26 6.43 31.13
CA LYS A 690 16.01 7.68 30.98
C LYS A 690 16.59 7.87 29.57
N ASP A 691 17.01 6.79 28.92
CA ASP A 691 17.54 6.82 27.55
C ASP A 691 16.43 7.09 26.52
N VAL A 692 15.24 6.51 26.73
CA VAL A 692 14.08 6.62 25.83
C VAL A 692 13.22 7.87 26.11
N PHE A 693 13.01 8.17 27.39
CA PHE A 693 12.19 9.25 27.94
C PHE A 693 13.07 10.09 28.85
N ARG A 694 13.89 10.96 28.25
CA ARG A 694 14.83 11.85 28.93
C ARG A 694 14.20 12.51 30.16
N GLY A 695 14.47 11.97 31.36
CA GLY A 695 14.07 12.59 32.63
C GLY A 695 13.08 11.82 33.50
N GLY A 696 12.48 10.70 33.06
CA GLY A 696 11.48 10.04 33.92
C GLY A 696 11.00 8.65 33.51
N THR A 697 10.24 8.02 34.41
CA THR A 697 9.53 6.74 34.19
C THR A 697 8.04 7.06 34.04
N PRO A 698 7.51 7.22 32.82
CA PRO A 698 6.13 7.65 32.61
C PRO A 698 5.16 6.73 33.34
N GLU A 699 4.30 7.34 34.15
CA GLU A 699 3.28 6.69 34.97
C GLU A 699 1.87 6.97 34.42
N THR A 700 1.73 8.00 33.58
CA THR A 700 0.46 8.36 32.99
C THR A 700 0.64 8.79 31.53
N LEU A 701 -0.31 8.41 30.69
CA LEU A 701 -0.42 8.87 29.30
C LEU A 701 -1.72 9.66 29.15
N TYR A 702 -1.63 10.89 28.67
CA TYR A 702 -2.80 11.67 28.25
C TYR A 702 -2.86 11.73 26.73
N VAL A 703 -4.06 11.57 26.15
CA VAL A 703 -4.32 11.92 24.75
C VAL A 703 -5.31 13.08 24.75
N VAL A 704 -4.82 14.25 24.38
CA VAL A 704 -5.54 15.53 24.44
C VAL A 704 -6.03 15.88 23.04
N ASP A 705 -7.34 16.13 22.89
CA ASP A 705 -7.88 16.68 21.65
C ASP A 705 -7.60 18.19 21.62
N ILE A 706 -6.86 18.63 20.60
CA ILE A 706 -6.58 20.03 20.34
C ILE A 706 -7.25 20.46 19.04
N GLU A 707 -7.64 21.72 18.97
CA GLU A 707 -8.20 22.32 17.76
C GLU A 707 -7.17 23.17 17.02
N TYR A 708 -7.22 23.12 15.70
CA TYR A 708 -6.41 23.96 14.82
C TYR A 708 -7.20 24.33 13.55
N GLY A 709 -6.77 25.38 12.85
CA GLY A 709 -7.54 25.92 11.72
C GLY A 709 -8.94 26.37 12.15
N THR A 710 -9.90 26.30 11.23
CA THR A 710 -11.28 26.71 11.52
C THR A 710 -12.04 25.65 12.31
N ASP A 711 -11.87 24.35 12.00
CA ASP A 711 -12.67 23.27 12.64
C ASP A 711 -11.94 21.92 12.65
N LYS A 712 -10.61 21.90 12.65
CA LYS A 712 -9.85 20.65 12.64
C LYS A 712 -9.44 20.25 14.05
N LYS A 713 -9.48 18.95 14.33
CA LYS A 713 -9.02 18.37 15.59
C LYS A 713 -7.80 17.50 15.35
N ALA A 714 -6.82 17.59 16.23
CA ALA A 714 -5.68 16.69 16.31
C ALA A 714 -5.61 16.09 17.72
N LYS A 715 -5.04 14.89 17.83
CA LYS A 715 -4.78 14.23 19.11
C LYS A 715 -3.32 14.40 19.45
N VAL A 716 -3.04 14.96 20.64
CA VAL A 716 -1.69 15.14 21.17
C VAL A 716 -1.49 14.21 22.35
N THR A 717 -0.46 13.36 22.27
CA THR A 717 -0.10 12.45 23.36
C THR A 717 0.92 13.12 24.29
N LEU A 718 0.65 13.09 25.60
CA LEU A 718 1.54 13.54 26.66
C LEU A 718 1.94 12.34 27.53
N LEU A 719 3.24 12.14 27.74
CA LEU A 719 3.76 11.18 28.72
C LEU A 719 4.15 11.93 29.99
N VAL A 720 3.62 11.47 31.11
CA VAL A 720 3.68 12.15 32.40
C VAL A 720 4.30 11.22 33.44
N ASP A 721 5.26 11.75 34.19
CA ASP A 721 5.86 11.14 35.39
C ASP A 721 5.50 12.03 36.59
N GLY A 722 4.62 11.54 37.46
CA GLY A 722 3.99 12.33 38.52
C GLY A 722 3.28 13.58 37.99
N THR A 723 3.81 14.77 38.30
CA THR A 723 3.27 16.07 37.86
C THR A 723 4.02 16.65 36.66
N LYS A 724 4.94 15.89 36.05
CA LYS A 724 5.82 16.41 35.00
C LYS A 724 5.49 15.78 33.66
N VAL A 725 5.20 16.60 32.67
CA VAL A 725 5.15 16.16 31.27
C VAL A 725 6.59 15.99 30.81
N ILE A 726 7.04 14.74 30.70
CA ILE A 726 8.40 14.39 30.28
C ILE A 726 8.49 14.22 28.76
N ARG A 727 7.36 14.06 28.07
CA ARG A 727 7.31 14.00 26.61
C ARG A 727 5.96 14.44 26.04
N VAL A 728 6.01 15.14 24.91
CA VAL A 728 4.89 15.43 24.02
C VAL A 728 5.14 14.67 22.71
N ASP A 729 4.11 14.17 22.05
CA ASP A 729 4.31 13.45 20.79
C ASP A 729 5.08 14.31 19.76
N ASN A 730 5.90 13.64 18.96
CA ASN A 730 6.73 14.29 17.97
C ASN A 730 5.88 14.90 16.84
N THR A 731 4.72 14.30 16.53
CA THR A 731 3.78 14.81 15.54
C THR A 731 3.32 16.22 15.85
N THR A 732 3.20 16.61 17.12
CA THR A 732 2.86 17.98 17.50
C THR A 732 3.91 18.98 16.99
N THR A 733 5.18 18.56 16.95
CA THR A 733 6.31 19.37 16.45
C THR A 733 6.55 19.25 14.94
N THR A 734 6.09 18.18 14.30
CA THR A 734 6.30 17.91 12.86
C THR A 734 5.05 18.15 12.00
N GLN A 735 3.87 18.24 12.61
CA GLN A 735 2.60 18.47 11.92
C GLN A 735 2.62 19.82 11.22
N ARG A 736 2.24 19.80 9.94
CA ARG A 736 2.04 21.02 9.15
C ARG A 736 0.72 21.65 9.55
N TRP A 737 0.74 22.40 10.64
CA TRP A 737 -0.39 23.24 11.02
C TRP A 737 -0.69 24.23 9.88
N GLN A 738 -1.97 24.46 9.60
CA GLN A 738 -2.38 25.12 8.35
C GLN A 738 -1.99 26.59 8.34
N LYS A 739 -1.99 27.22 9.51
CA LYS A 739 -1.64 28.61 9.73
C LYS A 739 -0.69 28.72 10.91
N TRP A 740 0.16 29.75 10.92
CA TRP A 740 1.07 29.99 12.05
C TRP A 740 0.34 30.23 13.38
N THR A 741 -0.84 30.85 13.34
CA THR A 741 -1.70 31.06 14.50
C THR A 741 -2.17 29.74 15.14
N ASP A 742 -2.13 28.63 14.39
CA ASP A 742 -2.46 27.32 14.93
C ASP A 742 -1.42 26.89 15.98
N TYR A 743 -0.13 27.22 15.81
CA TYR A 743 0.90 26.89 16.81
C TYR A 743 0.64 27.58 18.15
N ASP A 744 0.25 28.87 18.12
CA ASP A 744 -0.12 29.61 19.33
C ASP A 744 -1.40 29.02 19.95
N LYS A 745 -2.41 28.70 19.13
CA LYS A 745 -3.64 28.04 19.58
C LYS A 745 -3.35 26.68 20.23
N VAL A 746 -2.45 25.89 19.65
CA VAL A 746 -2.03 24.59 20.18
C VAL A 746 -1.25 24.76 21.50
N ALA A 747 -0.27 25.66 21.54
CA ALA A 747 0.49 25.95 22.76
C ALA A 747 -0.42 26.41 23.93
N GLN A 748 -1.40 27.28 23.65
CA GLN A 748 -2.38 27.73 24.64
C GLN A 748 -3.25 26.59 25.15
N GLN A 749 -3.81 25.76 24.25
CA GLN A 749 -4.64 24.61 24.64
C GLN A 749 -3.85 23.60 25.48
N LEU A 750 -2.60 23.31 25.11
CA LEU A 750 -1.73 22.41 25.86
C LEU A 750 -1.37 22.98 27.24
N ASN A 751 -0.99 24.24 27.34
CA ASN A 751 -0.72 24.88 28.64
C ASN A 751 -1.95 24.93 29.53
N GLN A 752 -3.10 25.22 28.95
CA GLN A 752 -4.36 25.26 29.69
C GLN A 752 -4.69 23.86 30.24
N PHE A 753 -4.57 22.83 29.41
CA PHE A 753 -4.71 21.46 29.85
C PHE A 753 -3.73 21.11 30.97
N ALA A 754 -2.46 21.48 30.84
CA ALA A 754 -1.46 21.24 31.87
C ALA A 754 -1.81 21.95 33.20
N GLU A 755 -2.30 23.18 33.15
CA GLU A 755 -2.72 23.94 34.33
C GLU A 755 -3.94 23.31 35.03
N GLU A 756 -4.95 22.90 34.25
CA GLU A 756 -6.17 22.22 34.74
C GLU A 756 -5.84 20.90 35.46
N HIS A 757 -4.72 20.27 35.13
CA HIS A 757 -4.29 18.99 35.70
C HIS A 757 -3.01 19.06 36.56
N GLY A 758 -2.57 20.26 36.94
CA GLY A 758 -1.39 20.44 37.80
C GLY A 758 -0.08 19.93 37.19
N LEU A 759 0.01 19.88 35.86
CA LEU A 759 1.15 19.39 35.10
C LEU A 759 2.12 20.54 34.77
N ARG A 760 3.42 20.21 34.70
CA ARG A 760 4.46 21.12 34.20
C ARG A 760 5.32 20.43 33.16
N TYR A 761 5.65 21.14 32.08
CA TYR A 761 6.47 20.58 31.01
C TYR A 761 7.95 20.58 31.39
N GLU A 762 8.61 19.42 31.32
CA GLU A 762 10.07 19.38 31.43
C GLU A 762 10.72 20.04 30.21
N PRO A 763 11.87 20.73 30.34
CA PRO A 763 12.53 21.37 29.19
C PRO A 763 12.79 20.44 28.00
N ALA A 764 12.92 19.13 28.24
CA ALA A 764 13.15 18.12 27.23
C ALA A 764 11.88 17.51 26.60
N ALA A 765 10.67 17.89 27.06
CA ALA A 765 9.45 17.20 26.65
C ALA A 765 9.03 17.43 25.20
N LEU A 766 9.41 18.56 24.59
CA LEU A 766 9.18 18.89 23.18
C LEU A 766 10.43 18.65 22.31
N VAL A 767 11.30 17.72 22.70
CA VAL A 767 12.49 17.39 21.91
C VAL A 767 12.09 16.47 20.76
N SER A 768 12.10 17.01 19.53
CA SER A 768 12.14 16.15 18.34
C SER A 768 13.30 15.17 18.50
N LEU A 769 13.02 13.87 18.44
CA LEU A 769 14.07 12.86 18.38
C LEU A 769 14.99 13.30 17.22
N ARG A 770 16.20 13.76 17.55
CA ARG A 770 17.25 14.05 16.58
C ARG A 770 17.63 12.71 15.93
N THR A 771 16.81 12.20 15.01
CA THR A 771 17.35 11.36 13.95
C THR A 771 18.14 12.30 13.04
N PRO A 772 19.46 12.15 12.92
CA PRO A 772 20.33 13.05 12.14
C PRO A 772 20.09 12.97 10.61
N LYS A 773 18.97 12.38 10.16
CA LYS A 773 18.58 12.36 8.75
C LYS A 773 18.05 13.74 8.35
N ALA A 774 18.94 14.49 7.71
CA ALA A 774 18.89 15.92 7.42
C ALA A 774 17.74 16.46 6.52
N SER A 775 16.64 15.74 6.29
CA SER A 775 15.66 16.08 5.25
C SER A 775 14.34 16.72 5.73
N VAL A 776 13.97 16.66 7.01
CA VAL A 776 12.75 17.33 7.52
C VAL A 776 13.13 18.59 8.31
N LYS A 777 13.67 19.60 7.61
CA LYS A 777 14.32 20.78 8.23
C LYS A 777 13.44 22.03 8.39
N ASN A 778 12.14 22.01 8.10
CA ASN A 778 11.41 23.28 7.89
C ASN A 778 10.40 23.73 8.96
N HIS A 779 10.06 22.96 10.00
CA HIS A 779 9.09 23.42 11.03
C HIS A 779 9.35 22.97 12.49
N THR A 780 10.39 22.20 12.77
CA THR A 780 10.60 21.52 14.07
C THR A 780 11.04 22.42 15.23
N GLY A 781 10.95 23.74 15.10
CA GLY A 781 11.46 24.70 16.10
C GLY A 781 10.45 25.73 16.61
N GLU A 782 9.19 25.71 16.13
CA GLU A 782 8.22 26.73 16.53
C GLU A 782 7.66 26.46 17.93
N LEU A 783 7.25 25.24 18.29
CA LEU A 783 6.88 24.93 19.68
C LEU A 783 8.13 24.68 20.52
N ARG A 784 8.14 25.27 21.71
CA ARG A 784 9.25 25.22 22.68
C ARG A 784 8.72 25.10 24.09
N ILE A 785 9.59 24.76 25.03
CA ILE A 785 9.26 24.76 26.45
C ILE A 785 10.09 25.83 27.13
N ALA A 786 9.41 26.80 27.73
CA ALA A 786 10.01 27.85 28.55
C ALA A 786 9.20 27.99 29.84
N ASP A 787 9.89 28.08 30.98
CA ASP A 787 9.28 28.25 32.30
C ASP A 787 8.21 27.19 32.63
N GLY A 788 8.45 25.95 32.19
CA GLY A 788 7.52 24.83 32.40
C GLY A 788 6.25 24.87 31.55
N LYS A 789 6.18 25.74 30.53
CA LYS A 789 5.04 25.92 29.63
C LYS A 789 5.44 25.75 28.16
N VAL A 790 4.53 25.26 27.33
CA VAL A 790 4.66 25.24 25.87
C VAL A 790 4.52 26.68 25.34
N THR A 791 5.47 27.16 24.56
CA THR A 791 5.43 28.50 23.94
C THR A 791 5.79 28.39 22.48
N THR A 792 5.52 29.44 21.71
CA THR A 792 6.02 29.56 20.34
C THR A 792 7.34 30.33 20.31
N ALA A 793 8.24 29.98 19.39
CA ALA A 793 9.51 30.68 19.16
C ALA A 793 9.26 32.16 18.86
N ALA A 794 8.16 32.47 18.17
CA ALA A 794 7.77 33.84 17.92
C ALA A 794 7.29 34.57 19.18
N THR A 795 6.56 33.91 20.08
CA THR A 795 6.17 34.50 21.37
C THR A 795 7.40 34.75 22.24
N GLU A 796 8.35 33.82 22.30
CA GLU A 796 9.63 34.03 23.01
C GLU A 796 10.41 35.21 22.44
N LYS A 797 10.51 35.30 21.10
CA LYS A 797 11.19 36.40 20.43
C LYS A 797 10.49 37.74 20.70
N THR A 798 9.16 37.76 20.69
CA THR A 798 8.37 38.96 21.01
C THR A 798 8.60 39.40 22.45
N LYS A 799 8.56 38.49 23.42
CA LYS A 799 8.91 38.76 24.82
C LYS A 799 10.35 39.26 24.96
N SER A 800 11.29 38.68 24.21
CA SER A 800 12.69 39.11 24.21
C SER A 800 12.85 40.53 23.67
N ILE A 801 12.14 40.88 22.59
CA ILE A 801 12.13 42.23 22.01
C ILE A 801 11.48 43.23 22.97
N GLU A 802 10.36 42.87 23.59
CA GLU A 802 9.68 43.73 24.56
C GLU A 802 10.56 43.96 25.81
N GLY A 803 11.23 42.92 26.29
CA GLY A 803 12.23 43.07 27.36
C GLY A 803 13.45 43.90 26.96
N LEU A 804 13.78 44.00 25.67
CA LEU A 804 14.81 44.94 25.17
C LEU A 804 14.27 46.37 25.08
N ARG A 805 13.00 46.53 24.71
CA ARG A 805 12.30 47.82 24.68
C ARG A 805 12.19 48.42 26.08
N GLN A 806 11.77 47.63 27.06
CA GLN A 806 11.70 48.04 28.47
C GLN A 806 13.07 48.47 29.02
N ARG A 807 14.17 47.92 28.48
CA ARG A 807 15.54 48.30 28.84
C ARG A 807 16.09 49.49 28.03
N GLY A 808 15.28 50.14 27.20
CA GLY A 808 15.70 51.29 26.37
C GLY A 808 16.65 50.94 25.22
N LEU A 809 16.89 49.65 24.97
CA LEU A 809 17.80 49.15 23.92
C LEU A 809 17.11 48.98 22.56
N TYR A 810 15.80 49.25 22.48
CA TYR A 810 14.99 49.12 21.26
C TYR A 810 14.09 50.35 21.14
N GLN A 811 14.51 51.39 20.38
CA GLN A 811 13.93 52.72 20.58
C GLN A 811 12.64 53.06 19.83
N MET A 812 12.33 52.58 18.60
CA MET A 812 11.00 52.78 17.96
C MET A 812 10.71 51.72 16.87
N GLU A 813 9.45 51.33 16.69
CA GLU A 813 9.01 50.44 15.59
C GLU A 813 9.00 51.19 14.24
N GLY A 814 9.69 50.66 13.23
CA GLY A 814 9.43 50.99 11.82
C GLY A 814 9.71 52.43 11.36
N THR A 815 10.32 53.29 12.17
CA THR A 815 10.63 54.68 11.80
C THR A 815 12.03 54.88 11.23
N ASP A 816 12.90 53.87 11.34
CA ASP A 816 14.26 53.93 10.81
C ASP A 816 14.22 53.52 9.34
N GLU A 817 14.07 54.53 8.49
CA GLU A 817 14.17 54.44 7.05
C GLU A 817 15.41 55.22 6.59
N LEU A 818 16.31 54.56 5.88
CA LEU A 818 17.39 55.21 5.16
C LEU A 818 17.04 55.23 3.68
N LYS A 819 16.82 56.44 3.12
CA LYS A 819 16.58 56.64 1.69
C LYS A 819 17.89 56.89 0.95
N PHE A 820 17.94 56.44 -0.29
CA PHE A 820 19.07 56.58 -1.19
C PHE A 820 18.74 57.51 -2.36
N GLU A 821 19.77 58.10 -2.97
CA GLU A 821 19.63 59.06 -4.07
C GLU A 821 18.96 58.46 -5.30
N ASP A 822 19.14 57.16 -5.53
CA ASP A 822 18.51 56.42 -6.62
C ASP A 822 17.04 56.06 -6.36
N GLY A 823 16.49 56.48 -5.21
CA GLY A 823 15.13 56.20 -4.77
C GLY A 823 14.98 54.92 -3.94
N ALA A 824 16.02 54.10 -3.81
CA ALA A 824 15.98 52.93 -2.95
C ALA A 824 15.84 53.31 -1.47
N LYS A 825 15.44 52.36 -0.62
CA LYS A 825 15.36 52.56 0.82
C LYS A 825 15.64 51.31 1.63
N ILE A 826 16.24 51.47 2.79
CA ILE A 826 16.36 50.42 3.81
C ILE A 826 15.41 50.75 4.96
N VAL A 827 14.56 49.80 5.33
CA VAL A 827 13.54 49.96 6.37
C VAL A 827 13.72 48.86 7.41
N ARG A 828 13.79 49.23 8.69
CA ARG A 828 13.79 48.25 9.78
C ARG A 828 12.50 47.43 9.76
N MET A 829 12.61 46.11 9.77
CA MET A 829 11.43 45.26 9.79
C MET A 829 10.70 45.42 11.13
N PRO A 830 9.35 45.58 11.13
CA PRO A 830 8.57 45.54 12.36
C PRO A 830 8.74 44.20 13.10
N PRO A 831 8.62 44.14 14.44
CA PRO A 831 8.74 42.91 15.22
C PRO A 831 7.87 41.76 14.68
N ALA A 832 6.63 42.05 14.28
CA ALA A 832 5.73 41.07 13.66
C ALA A 832 6.27 40.52 12.33
N LYS A 833 6.93 41.36 11.52
CA LYS A 833 7.53 40.98 10.24
C LYS A 833 8.84 40.22 10.44
N GLN A 834 9.65 40.62 11.42
CA GLN A 834 10.84 39.86 11.84
C GLN A 834 10.46 38.48 12.36
N ALA A 835 9.43 38.39 13.20
CA ALA A 835 8.88 37.12 13.65
C ALA A 835 8.38 36.28 12.47
N ALA A 836 7.60 36.85 11.55
CA ALA A 836 7.14 36.16 10.33
C ALA A 836 8.29 35.68 9.44
N TRP A 837 9.38 36.43 9.37
CA TRP A 837 10.56 36.07 8.60
C TRP A 837 11.38 34.96 9.27
N VAL A 838 11.59 35.05 10.59
CA VAL A 838 12.21 33.97 11.39
C VAL A 838 11.38 32.69 11.31
N ARG A 839 10.04 32.79 11.39
CA ARG A 839 9.08 31.68 11.24
C ARG A 839 9.22 30.96 9.88
N GLY A 840 9.59 31.69 8.82
CA GLY A 840 9.60 31.13 7.48
C GLY A 840 10.86 30.33 7.10
N LYS A 841 12.08 30.76 7.50
CA LYS A 841 13.29 30.50 6.67
C LYS A 841 14.65 30.38 7.37
N MET A 842 14.74 30.38 8.69
CA MET A 842 16.04 30.20 9.36
C MET A 842 16.18 28.83 10.03
N SER A 843 17.13 28.02 9.53
CA SER A 843 17.78 27.01 10.37
C SER A 843 18.40 27.73 11.56
N GLY A 844 18.17 27.22 12.78
CA GLY A 844 18.27 27.92 14.08
C GLY A 844 19.59 28.61 14.48
N GLU A 845 20.56 28.75 13.58
CA GLU A 845 21.85 29.42 13.83
C GLU A 845 21.93 30.84 13.23
N GLY A 846 21.08 31.20 12.26
CA GLY A 846 21.16 32.51 11.56
C GLY A 846 20.46 33.70 12.23
N GLY A 847 19.63 33.48 13.25
CA GLY A 847 18.58 34.43 13.68
C GLY A 847 18.88 35.35 14.85
N GLN A 848 20.15 35.55 15.23
CA GLN A 848 20.50 36.43 16.34
C GLN A 848 20.70 37.87 15.86
N GLY A 849 19.60 38.57 15.56
CA GLY A 849 19.66 39.99 15.21
C GLY A 849 18.31 40.62 14.87
N GLU A 850 18.37 41.89 14.50
CA GLU A 850 17.30 42.71 13.94
C GLU A 850 17.31 42.61 12.41
N GLY A 851 16.15 42.40 11.81
CA GLY A 851 15.98 42.36 10.35
C GLY A 851 15.72 43.75 9.76
N TRP A 852 16.35 44.03 8.62
CA TRP A 852 16.17 45.26 7.84
C TRP A 852 15.90 44.90 6.39
N GLU A 853 14.86 45.45 5.78
CA GLU A 853 14.51 45.21 4.38
C GLU A 853 15.01 46.32 3.49
N ILE A 854 15.59 45.93 2.35
CA ILE A 854 16.00 46.85 1.28
C ILE A 854 14.90 46.85 0.23
N TYR A 855 14.50 48.02 -0.25
CA TYR A 855 13.53 48.25 -1.31
C TYR A 855 14.18 49.08 -2.42
N ASP A 856 13.85 48.79 -3.68
CA ASP A 856 14.25 49.65 -4.81
C ASP A 856 13.37 50.91 -4.88
N LYS A 857 13.66 51.76 -5.86
CA LYS A 857 12.93 52.99 -6.16
C LYS A 857 11.44 52.80 -6.45
N ASP A 858 11.05 51.61 -6.92
CA ASP A 858 9.67 51.26 -7.22
C ASP A 858 8.95 50.68 -5.98
N GLY A 859 9.62 50.69 -4.81
CA GLY A 859 9.10 50.17 -3.56
C GLY A 859 9.09 48.63 -3.51
N LYS A 860 9.85 47.96 -4.38
CA LYS A 860 9.91 46.51 -4.47
C LYS A 860 11.10 45.99 -3.64
N ALA A 861 10.81 45.08 -2.70
CA ALA A 861 11.82 44.53 -1.79
C ALA A 861 12.97 43.82 -2.53
N MET A 862 14.20 44.28 -2.38
CA MET A 862 15.42 43.75 -3.00
C MET A 862 16.18 42.77 -2.10
N GLY A 863 16.05 42.87 -0.78
CA GLY A 863 16.77 42.01 0.15
C GLY A 863 16.49 42.24 1.63
N ILE A 864 17.11 41.43 2.50
CA ILE A 864 17.04 41.54 3.97
C ILE A 864 18.46 41.51 4.56
N ILE A 865 18.75 42.37 5.53
CA ILE A 865 19.98 42.42 6.31
C ILE A 865 19.65 42.04 7.76
N THR A 866 20.53 41.28 8.42
CA THR A 866 20.43 41.07 9.88
C THR A 866 21.59 41.71 10.62
N VAL A 867 21.30 42.42 11.71
CA VAL A 867 22.29 43.07 12.56
C VAL A 867 22.14 42.57 14.00
N ASN A 868 23.20 42.08 14.63
CA ASN A 868 23.13 41.55 15.99
C ASN A 868 23.08 42.67 17.06
N ARG A 869 23.00 42.26 18.34
CA ARG A 869 22.95 43.17 19.50
C ARG A 869 24.17 44.08 19.66
N GLY A 870 25.32 43.71 19.11
CA GLY A 870 26.55 44.52 19.14
C GLY A 870 26.64 45.54 18.01
N GLY A 871 25.59 45.67 17.19
CA GLY A 871 25.63 46.42 15.95
C GLY A 871 26.42 45.71 14.85
N ASN A 872 26.75 44.43 15.01
CA ASN A 872 27.51 43.70 13.99
C ASN A 872 26.59 43.19 12.88
N LEU A 873 26.94 43.49 11.64
CA LEU A 873 26.22 42.95 10.48
C LEU A 873 26.50 41.44 10.33
N MET A 874 25.45 40.63 10.44
CA MET A 874 25.54 39.17 10.50
C MET A 874 25.33 38.50 9.13
N SER A 875 24.33 38.94 8.36
CA SER A 875 23.94 38.29 7.10
C SER A 875 23.15 39.21 6.18
N MET A 876 23.14 38.90 4.87
CA MET A 876 22.38 39.61 3.84
C MET A 876 21.75 38.61 2.85
N TYR A 877 20.50 38.85 2.46
CA TYR A 877 19.71 37.98 1.58
C TYR A 877 19.16 38.78 0.39
N GLY A 878 19.37 38.33 -0.86
CA GLY A 878 18.87 39.02 -2.08
C GLY A 878 17.65 38.36 -2.74
N ARG A 879 16.84 39.14 -3.46
CA ARG A 879 15.62 38.69 -4.16
C ARG A 879 15.97 37.94 -5.46
N GLY A 880 15.72 36.64 -5.51
CA GLY A 880 16.04 35.77 -6.66
C GLY A 880 16.54 34.40 -6.23
N SER A 881 17.12 34.34 -5.03
CA SER A 881 17.03 33.13 -4.22
C SER A 881 15.54 32.88 -3.99
N GLY A 882 15.01 31.79 -4.55
CA GLY A 882 13.72 31.27 -4.10
C GLY A 882 13.76 31.33 -2.59
N TYR A 883 12.79 32.03 -2.04
CA TYR A 883 12.51 32.28 -0.64
C TYR A 883 12.22 30.91 0.04
N ASN A 884 13.14 29.96 -0.08
CA ASN A 884 13.14 28.57 0.32
C ASN A 884 14.58 28.34 0.78
N ALA A 885 14.74 28.17 2.09
CA ALA A 885 16.00 27.87 2.73
C ALA A 885 16.50 26.51 2.23
N SER A 886 17.63 26.48 1.50
CA SER A 886 18.36 25.20 1.34
C SER A 886 19.82 25.30 0.86
N THR A 887 20.50 26.45 0.85
CA THR A 887 21.94 26.48 0.59
C THR A 887 22.60 27.60 1.37
N ASP A 888 23.69 27.24 2.07
CA ASP A 888 24.60 28.12 2.79
C ASP A 888 24.91 29.42 2.03
N ILE A 889 25.17 30.47 2.80
CA ILE A 889 25.63 31.80 2.35
C ILE A 889 26.89 31.72 1.46
N THR A 890 27.56 30.57 1.40
CA THR A 890 28.74 30.34 0.57
C THR A 890 28.43 30.10 -0.91
N ASP A 891 27.20 29.71 -1.29
CA ASP A 891 26.86 29.34 -2.69
C ASP A 891 26.01 30.37 -3.44
N ARG A 892 25.54 31.44 -2.79
CA ARG A 892 24.77 32.50 -3.46
C ARG A 892 25.47 33.82 -3.22
N GLY A 893 26.16 34.30 -4.26
CA GLY A 893 26.82 35.59 -4.25
C GLY A 893 25.93 36.64 -3.62
N ILE A 894 26.51 37.40 -2.68
CA ILE A 894 26.06 38.76 -2.37
C ILE A 894 25.66 39.38 -3.69
N VAL A 895 24.40 39.78 -3.85
CA VAL A 895 24.00 40.57 -5.01
C VAL A 895 24.83 41.85 -4.89
N PRO A 896 25.85 42.08 -5.74
CA PRO A 896 26.80 43.19 -5.54
C PRO A 896 26.07 44.53 -5.47
N ASN A 897 24.92 44.60 -6.14
CA ASN A 897 24.02 45.74 -6.18
C ASN A 897 23.43 46.12 -4.81
N LEU A 898 23.49 45.26 -3.78
CA LEU A 898 23.02 45.60 -2.43
C LEU A 898 24.11 46.18 -1.52
N LEU A 899 25.39 45.96 -1.84
CA LEU A 899 26.52 46.39 -1.03
C LEU A 899 26.59 47.91 -0.81
N PRO A 900 26.33 48.78 -1.82
CA PRO A 900 26.35 50.22 -1.61
C PRO A 900 25.35 50.67 -0.54
N TYR A 901 24.14 50.11 -0.56
CA TYR A 901 23.10 50.42 0.41
C TYR A 901 23.47 49.96 1.82
N VAL A 902 24.02 48.74 1.94
CA VAL A 902 24.48 48.18 3.22
C VAL A 902 25.63 48.99 3.81
N LYS A 903 26.60 49.40 2.99
CA LYS A 903 27.76 50.20 3.43
C LYS A 903 27.29 51.54 4.01
N LYS A 904 26.44 52.25 3.28
CA LYS A 904 25.89 53.52 3.74
C LYS A 904 25.01 53.37 4.98
N ALA A 905 24.23 52.29 5.08
CA ALA A 905 23.45 51.97 6.27
C ALA A 905 24.37 51.70 7.47
N ALA A 906 25.45 50.94 7.28
CA ALA A 906 26.42 50.69 8.33
C ALA A 906 27.11 51.98 8.81
N GLU A 907 27.48 52.88 7.89
CA GLU A 907 28.00 54.21 8.23
C GLU A 907 26.97 55.07 8.97
N THR A 908 25.71 55.06 8.51
CA THR A 908 24.64 55.90 9.07
C THR A 908 24.19 55.44 10.46
N PHE A 909 24.06 54.13 10.66
CA PHE A 909 23.59 53.53 11.91
C PHE A 909 24.73 53.06 12.84
N GLY A 910 25.99 53.29 12.46
CA GLY A 910 27.16 52.85 13.22
C GLY A 910 27.31 51.32 13.31
N TRP A 911 26.78 50.57 12.32
CA TRP A 911 26.94 49.11 12.31
C TRP A 911 28.39 48.73 12.04
N LYS A 912 28.90 47.82 12.84
CA LYS A 912 30.24 47.27 12.68
C LYS A 912 30.16 46.10 11.71
N THR A 913 31.01 46.10 10.70
CA THR A 913 31.26 44.87 9.95
C THR A 913 32.22 44.03 10.77
N GLU A 914 31.80 42.88 11.29
CA GLU A 914 32.71 41.97 11.97
C GLU A 914 33.81 41.59 10.97
N LYS A 915 35.09 41.90 11.28
CA LYS A 915 36.25 41.58 10.42
C LYS A 915 36.37 40.08 10.14
N SER A 916 35.69 39.25 10.91
CA SER A 916 35.70 37.80 10.84
C SER A 916 34.32 37.26 10.44
N ARG A 917 34.21 36.79 9.17
CA ARG A 917 33.21 35.84 8.60
C ARG A 917 32.51 36.30 7.31
N MET A 918 32.75 37.52 6.81
CA MET A 918 32.39 37.82 5.42
C MET A 918 33.41 37.17 4.46
N MET A 919 33.01 36.02 3.90
CA MET A 919 33.66 35.24 2.84
C MET A 919 35.18 35.02 3.00
N ASN A 920 35.55 34.19 3.97
CA ASN A 920 36.73 33.35 3.79
C ASN A 920 36.26 32.01 3.22
N ILE A 921 36.81 31.57 2.09
CA ILE A 921 36.68 30.16 1.66
C ILE A 921 37.38 29.33 2.74
N ALA A 922 36.60 28.69 3.61
CA ALA A 922 37.15 27.86 4.67
C ALA A 922 37.92 26.69 4.01
N PRO A 923 39.14 26.33 4.48
CA PRO A 923 39.97 25.26 3.89
C PRO A 923 39.29 23.88 3.82
N ASP A 924 38.16 23.71 4.50
CA ASP A 924 37.36 22.50 4.64
C ASP A 924 35.95 22.62 4.01
N GLY A 925 35.60 23.78 3.43
CA GLY A 925 34.32 24.00 2.76
C GLY A 925 34.17 23.18 1.48
N LYS A 926 32.92 22.87 1.08
CA LYS A 926 32.62 22.01 -0.08
C LYS A 926 33.25 22.55 -1.38
N LEU A 927 33.22 23.88 -1.58
CA LEU A 927 33.87 24.55 -2.71
C LEU A 927 35.41 24.45 -2.66
N HIS A 928 36.02 24.59 -1.48
CA HIS A 928 37.45 24.36 -1.29
C HIS A 928 37.81 22.89 -1.58
N ARG A 929 37.00 21.94 -1.11
CA ARG A 929 37.17 20.51 -1.39
C ARG A 929 36.99 20.20 -2.86
N THR A 930 36.02 20.79 -3.56
CA THR A 930 35.84 20.61 -5.01
C THR A 930 37.03 21.18 -5.78
N LEU A 931 37.45 22.42 -5.48
CA LEU A 931 38.61 23.05 -6.12
C LEU A 931 39.93 22.31 -5.80
N SER A 932 40.09 21.83 -4.56
CA SER A 932 41.25 21.03 -4.12
C SER A 932 41.22 19.61 -4.72
N HIS A 933 40.04 19.00 -4.86
CA HIS A 933 39.88 17.70 -5.49
C HIS A 933 40.22 17.79 -6.98
N TYR A 934 39.80 18.85 -7.67
CA TYR A 934 40.20 19.14 -9.04
C TYR A 934 41.70 19.46 -9.18
N ARG A 935 42.29 20.19 -8.22
CA ARG A 935 43.75 20.41 -8.15
C ARG A 935 44.51 19.09 -8.02
N ASN A 936 44.05 18.19 -7.16
CA ASN A 936 44.65 16.86 -6.96
C ASN A 936 44.37 15.91 -8.14
N TYR A 937 43.27 16.11 -8.86
CA TYR A 937 42.98 15.41 -10.12
C TYR A 937 43.88 15.90 -11.28
N ALA A 938 44.23 17.20 -11.32
CA ALA A 938 45.11 17.81 -12.31
C ALA A 938 46.61 17.58 -12.04
N SER A 939 46.98 17.08 -10.86
CA SER A 939 48.35 16.64 -10.55
C SER A 939 48.71 15.26 -11.10
N SER A 940 47.76 14.50 -11.66
CA SER A 940 48.06 13.24 -12.35
C SER A 940 48.88 13.49 -13.64
N PRO A 941 50.04 12.82 -13.84
CA PRO A 941 50.91 13.03 -15.00
C PRO A 941 50.22 12.81 -16.35
N ARG A 942 49.19 11.94 -16.40
CA ARG A 942 48.45 11.61 -17.63
C ARG A 942 47.49 12.72 -18.09
N ARG A 943 47.31 13.81 -17.33
CA ARG A 943 46.32 14.88 -17.63
C ARG A 943 46.84 16.29 -17.35
N ALA A 944 48.13 16.54 -17.62
CA ALA A 944 48.78 17.84 -17.41
C ALA A 944 48.12 19.02 -18.17
N TYR A 945 47.36 18.75 -19.24
CA TYR A 945 46.64 19.76 -20.03
C TYR A 945 45.50 20.47 -19.28
N LEU A 946 45.07 19.95 -18.11
CA LEU A 946 44.04 20.56 -17.26
C LEU A 946 44.58 21.60 -16.26
N ARG A 947 45.90 21.88 -16.29
CA ARG A 947 46.52 22.96 -15.49
C ARG A 947 46.28 24.35 -16.07
N ASP A 948 45.81 24.42 -17.31
CA ASP A 948 45.39 25.64 -17.97
C ASP A 948 43.94 25.97 -17.57
N PRO A 949 43.68 27.10 -16.87
CA PRO A 949 42.37 27.49 -16.40
C PRO A 949 41.31 27.57 -17.50
N GLU A 950 41.67 27.99 -18.72
CA GLU A 950 40.73 28.08 -19.84
C GLU A 950 40.30 26.69 -20.35
N LYS A 951 41.22 25.72 -20.37
CA LYS A 951 40.92 24.35 -20.82
C LYS A 951 40.11 23.57 -19.77
N LEU A 952 40.34 23.83 -18.48
CA LEU A 952 39.52 23.28 -17.40
C LEU A 952 38.06 23.78 -17.50
N LEU A 953 37.87 25.07 -17.76
CA LEU A 953 36.55 25.67 -18.01
C LEU A 953 35.85 25.06 -19.23
N LYS A 954 36.59 24.80 -20.31
CA LYS A 954 36.05 24.18 -21.54
C LYS A 954 35.65 22.71 -21.31
N ALA A 955 36.43 21.95 -20.53
CA ALA A 955 36.14 20.56 -20.18
C ALA A 955 34.90 20.42 -19.26
N MET A 956 34.70 21.37 -18.34
CA MET A 956 33.49 21.43 -17.52
C MET A 956 32.22 21.73 -18.34
N GLY A 957 32.34 22.48 -19.45
CA GLY A 957 31.25 22.69 -20.39
C GLY A 957 30.93 21.44 -21.23
N PHE A 958 31.95 20.65 -21.60
CA PHE A 958 31.81 19.52 -22.52
C PHE A 958 31.15 18.28 -21.89
N LEU A 959 31.39 18.01 -20.59
CA LEU A 959 30.80 16.86 -19.88
C LEU A 959 29.28 16.97 -19.65
N SER A 960 28.67 18.13 -19.91
CA SER A 960 27.20 18.29 -19.80
C SER A 960 26.42 17.65 -20.95
N ASN A 961 27.07 17.29 -22.07
CA ASN A 961 26.39 16.89 -23.31
C ASN A 961 26.70 15.47 -23.82
N SER A 962 27.52 14.65 -23.15
CA SER A 962 28.00 13.38 -23.73
C SER A 962 28.03 12.20 -22.74
N LEU A 963 26.86 11.75 -22.28
CA LEU A 963 26.70 10.41 -21.67
C LEU A 963 25.55 9.65 -22.37
N PRO A 964 25.80 8.46 -22.96
CA PRO A 964 24.76 7.62 -23.55
C PRO A 964 23.88 6.96 -22.47
N ALA A 965 22.63 6.71 -22.82
CA ALA A 965 21.64 6.05 -21.98
C ALA A 965 22.04 4.61 -21.63
N GLY A 966 22.37 4.35 -20.36
CA GLY A 966 22.58 2.99 -19.87
C GLY A 966 22.84 2.94 -18.37
N ARG A 967 21.84 2.47 -17.61
CA ARG A 967 21.83 2.10 -16.18
C ARG A 967 21.96 3.24 -15.14
N GLY A 968 20.79 3.77 -14.78
CA GLY A 968 20.33 3.82 -13.38
C GLY A 968 21.18 4.55 -12.32
N ASP A 969 21.35 5.86 -12.45
CA ASP A 969 21.51 6.71 -11.25
C ASP A 969 20.77 8.05 -11.46
N ASP A 970 19.52 8.11 -10.98
CA ASP A 970 18.60 9.26 -11.17
C ASP A 970 19.01 10.54 -10.39
N ARG A 971 20.15 10.54 -9.68
CA ARG A 971 20.60 11.71 -8.89
C ARG A 971 21.23 12.84 -9.70
N MET A 972 21.51 12.64 -11.00
CA MET A 972 22.16 13.67 -11.84
C MET A 972 21.26 14.35 -12.87
N ARG A 973 19.95 14.03 -12.91
CA ARG A 973 19.03 14.49 -13.98
C ARG A 973 18.37 15.86 -13.77
N SER A 974 18.89 16.74 -12.92
CA SER A 974 18.33 18.10 -12.84
C SER A 974 19.01 19.04 -13.85
N ASN A 975 18.27 19.43 -14.90
CA ASN A 975 18.57 20.48 -15.88
C ASN A 975 18.86 21.86 -15.27
N ARG A 976 19.96 22.03 -14.52
CA ARG A 976 20.36 23.32 -13.93
C ARG A 976 21.88 23.52 -13.96
N TYR A 977 22.42 23.63 -15.17
CA TYR A 977 23.67 24.36 -15.40
C TYR A 977 23.48 25.29 -16.60
N GLN A 978 22.83 26.43 -16.35
CA GLN A 978 23.01 27.58 -17.24
C GLN A 978 24.46 28.06 -17.11
N ARG A 979 25.06 28.43 -18.26
CA ARG A 979 26.45 28.92 -18.41
C ARG A 979 26.86 29.83 -17.25
N LEU A 980 27.83 29.39 -16.45
CA LEU A 980 28.52 30.24 -15.47
C LEU A 980 29.47 31.18 -16.22
N THR A 981 29.17 32.48 -16.19
CA THR A 981 30.11 33.52 -16.64
C THR A 981 30.82 34.09 -15.41
N ILE A 982 32.15 33.97 -15.34
CA ILE A 982 32.96 34.56 -14.27
C ILE A 982 33.28 36.01 -14.68
N THR A 983 32.94 36.98 -13.83
CA THR A 983 33.28 38.41 -14.07
C THR A 983 34.79 38.61 -14.00
N ASP A 984 35.29 39.72 -14.54
CA ASP A 984 36.72 39.98 -14.57
C ASP A 984 37.31 40.17 -13.15
N GLU A 985 36.52 40.63 -12.18
CA GLU A 985 36.93 40.62 -10.76
C GLU A 985 37.07 39.19 -10.20
N GLY A 986 36.19 38.27 -10.61
CA GLY A 986 36.27 36.86 -10.24
C GLY A 986 37.49 36.15 -10.85
N LYS A 987 37.86 36.51 -12.09
CA LYS A 987 39.11 36.05 -12.72
C LYS A 987 40.32 36.59 -11.97
N ALA A 988 40.33 37.87 -11.59
CA ALA A 988 41.42 38.47 -10.83
C ALA A 988 41.61 37.83 -9.44
N ALA A 989 40.53 37.44 -8.77
CA ALA A 989 40.58 36.71 -7.49
C ALA A 989 41.14 35.28 -7.67
N LEU A 990 40.78 34.58 -8.75
CA LEU A 990 41.31 33.27 -9.14
C LEU A 990 42.80 33.33 -9.47
N THR A 991 43.27 34.36 -10.16
CA THR A 991 44.69 34.55 -10.46
C THR A 991 45.53 34.79 -9.20
N ARG A 992 44.97 35.46 -8.17
CA ARG A 992 45.67 35.67 -6.88
C ARG A 992 45.70 34.42 -5.99
N LEU A 993 44.73 33.52 -6.12
CA LEU A 993 44.70 32.21 -5.45
C LEU A 993 45.89 31.31 -5.86
N ASN A 994 46.43 31.50 -7.06
CA ASN A 994 47.67 30.82 -7.50
C ASN A 994 48.92 31.31 -6.73
N GLY A 995 48.86 32.45 -6.06
CA GLY A 995 49.94 33.04 -5.29
C GLY A 995 49.77 32.94 -3.77
N LYS A 996 49.36 31.79 -3.23
CA LYS A 996 49.31 31.45 -1.77
C LYS A 996 48.64 32.45 -0.79
N GLY A 997 47.99 33.53 -1.24
CA GLY A 997 47.35 34.54 -0.39
C GLY A 997 45.87 34.25 -0.10
N LYS A 998 45.41 34.57 1.12
CA LYS A 998 43.97 34.63 1.46
C LYS A 998 43.35 35.86 0.79
N VAL A 999 42.26 35.69 0.03
CA VAL A 999 41.56 36.80 -0.62
C VAL A 999 40.26 37.10 0.12
N GLY A 1000 40.16 38.29 0.74
CA GLY A 1000 38.92 38.83 1.28
C GLY A 1000 38.24 39.75 0.26
N VAL A 1001 36.96 39.52 -0.04
CA VAL A 1001 36.21 40.20 -1.12
C VAL A 1001 36.03 41.72 -0.89
N MET A 1002 36.17 42.22 0.34
CA MET A 1002 36.05 43.65 0.68
C MET A 1002 37.38 44.40 0.79
N GLY A 1003 38.53 43.73 0.72
CA GLY A 1003 39.84 44.40 0.82
C GLY A 1003 40.15 45.39 -0.31
N ASN A 1004 39.39 45.34 -1.40
CA ASN A 1004 39.57 46.18 -2.58
C ASN A 1004 38.56 47.35 -2.71
N VAL A 1005 37.64 47.54 -1.75
CA VAL A 1005 36.58 48.59 -1.85
C VAL A 1005 36.70 49.67 -0.77
N THR A 1006 37.61 49.53 0.18
CA THR A 1006 37.97 50.58 1.15
C THR A 1006 39.33 51.19 0.79
N GLY A 1007 39.41 51.81 -0.38
CA GLY A 1007 40.53 52.66 -0.78
C GLY A 1007 40.14 54.13 -0.76
N ALA A 1008 39.86 54.68 0.43
CA ALA A 1008 39.91 56.13 0.68
C ALA A 1008 39.86 56.38 2.19
N ALA A 1009 40.83 57.13 2.72
CA ALA A 1009 40.78 57.65 4.07
C ALA A 1009 39.69 58.72 4.18
N LEU A 1010 38.97 58.75 5.31
CA LEU A 1010 38.05 59.83 5.65
C LEU A 1010 38.85 61.15 5.81
N PRO A 1011 38.40 62.28 5.24
CA PRO A 1011 38.93 63.60 5.60
C PRO A 1011 38.66 63.89 7.08
N LYS A 1012 39.60 64.55 7.76
CA LYS A 1012 39.59 64.78 9.21
C LYS A 1012 38.59 65.84 9.70
N ASP A 1013 37.78 66.40 8.80
CA ASP A 1013 37.15 67.71 9.04
C ASP A 1013 35.61 67.66 8.91
N PHE A 1014 34.99 66.48 9.08
CA PHE A 1014 33.54 66.34 8.91
C PHE A 1014 32.76 66.78 10.17
N GLU A 1015 32.34 68.04 10.21
CA GLU A 1015 31.32 68.52 11.15
C GLU A 1015 29.91 68.23 10.63
N ALA A 1016 29.07 67.64 11.50
CA ALA A 1016 27.68 67.30 11.17
C ALA A 1016 26.77 68.54 11.16
N PRO A 1017 25.94 68.77 10.12
CA PRO A 1017 24.97 69.87 10.15
C PRO A 1017 23.77 69.57 11.05
N ALA A 1018 23.40 70.59 11.84
CA ALA A 1018 22.27 70.58 12.77
C ALA A 1018 20.90 70.46 12.07
N ARG A 1019 19.98 69.78 12.76
CA ARG A 1019 18.57 69.53 12.34
C ARG A 1019 17.80 70.84 12.07
N ARG A 1020 17.14 70.94 10.92
CA ARG A 1020 16.01 71.87 10.69
C ARG A 1020 14.65 71.17 10.79
N ALA A 1021 13.69 71.89 11.37
CA ALA A 1021 12.33 71.45 11.67
C ALA A 1021 11.43 71.29 10.42
N ARG A 1022 10.46 70.37 10.51
CA ARG A 1022 9.46 70.04 9.48
C ARG A 1022 8.29 71.04 9.46
N PRO A 1023 7.66 71.30 8.29
CA PRO A 1023 6.27 71.72 8.22
C PRO A 1023 5.29 70.53 8.22
N LYS A 1024 4.09 70.78 8.78
CA LYS A 1024 2.97 69.84 8.96
C LYS A 1024 2.20 69.57 7.65
N LYS A 1025 1.62 68.36 7.62
CA LYS A 1025 0.69 67.80 6.63
C LYS A 1025 -0.68 68.50 6.64
N GLU A 1026 -1.32 68.56 5.47
CA GLU A 1026 -2.77 68.51 5.34
C GLU A 1026 -3.22 67.23 4.61
N ARG A 1027 -4.44 66.79 4.97
CA ARG A 1027 -5.09 65.54 4.61
C ARG A 1027 -6.34 65.90 3.80
N ALA A 1028 -6.61 65.16 2.73
CA ALA A 1028 -7.95 65.16 2.12
C ALA A 1028 -8.52 63.74 2.11
N ALA A 1029 -9.84 63.68 2.36
CA ALA A 1029 -10.67 62.51 2.57
C ALA A 1029 -11.68 62.33 1.41
N GLY A 1030 -12.23 61.11 1.29
CA GLY A 1030 -13.40 60.76 0.46
C GLY A 1030 -13.17 59.41 -0.25
N ALA A 1031 -13.81 58.27 0.06
CA ALA A 1031 -15.22 57.87 0.25
C ALA A 1031 -15.90 57.34 -1.04
N GLY A 1032 -16.45 56.11 -0.96
CA GLY A 1032 -17.37 55.50 -1.94
C GLY A 1032 -17.19 53.97 -2.04
N LYS A 1033 -17.88 53.13 -1.24
CA LYS A 1033 -19.28 52.62 -1.29
C LYS A 1033 -19.45 51.31 -2.08
N TRP A 1034 -19.94 50.31 -1.34
CA TRP A 1034 -20.35 48.97 -1.74
C TRP A 1034 -21.78 48.94 -2.33
N LYS A 1035 -22.08 47.96 -3.19
CA LYS A 1035 -23.44 47.48 -3.47
C LYS A 1035 -23.52 45.98 -3.21
N VAL A 1036 -24.50 45.58 -2.39
CA VAL A 1036 -24.87 44.21 -2.01
C VAL A 1036 -26.16 43.83 -2.75
N SER A 1037 -26.23 42.63 -3.32
CA SER A 1037 -27.44 42.10 -3.95
C SER A 1037 -28.39 41.48 -2.92
N THR A 1038 -29.68 41.78 -3.07
CA THR A 1038 -30.80 41.27 -2.28
C THR A 1038 -31.25 39.88 -2.72
N ALA A 1039 -31.05 38.87 -1.89
CA ALA A 1039 -31.79 37.60 -1.96
C ALA A 1039 -32.17 37.17 -0.53
N ALA A 1040 -33.45 36.88 -0.30
CA ALA A 1040 -34.01 36.52 1.01
C ALA A 1040 -33.48 35.17 1.53
N PRO A 1041 -33.26 35.01 2.84
CA PRO A 1041 -32.74 33.77 3.42
C PRO A 1041 -33.83 32.69 3.47
N ARG A 1042 -33.55 31.51 2.89
CA ARG A 1042 -34.35 30.29 3.08
C ARG A 1042 -33.71 29.46 4.20
N SER A 1043 -34.29 29.48 5.40
CA SER A 1043 -33.85 28.66 6.54
C SER A 1043 -34.72 27.41 6.68
N GLY A 1044 -34.12 26.23 6.51
CA GLY A 1044 -34.70 24.91 6.78
C GLY A 1044 -33.90 23.79 6.11
N THR A 1045 -33.65 22.69 6.82
CA THR A 1045 -33.03 21.48 6.25
C THR A 1045 -34.00 20.80 5.27
N LYS A 1046 -33.48 20.03 4.30
CA LYS A 1046 -34.34 19.30 3.34
C LYS A 1046 -35.34 18.35 4.01
N ALA A 1047 -35.01 17.84 5.20
CA ALA A 1047 -35.92 17.01 6.00
C ALA A 1047 -37.09 17.80 6.60
N GLU A 1048 -36.84 19.02 7.10
CA GLU A 1048 -37.88 19.91 7.62
C GLU A 1048 -38.82 20.40 6.52
N LEU A 1049 -38.29 20.70 5.34
CA LEU A 1049 -39.10 21.03 4.16
C LEU A 1049 -39.95 19.83 3.72
N ALA A 1050 -39.40 18.61 3.73
CA ALA A 1050 -40.13 17.40 3.33
C ALA A 1050 -41.24 17.05 4.34
N LEU A 1051 -40.97 17.25 5.64
CA LEU A 1051 -41.96 17.11 6.70
C LEU A 1051 -43.05 18.19 6.61
N GLY A 1052 -42.68 19.44 6.29
CA GLY A 1052 -43.63 20.52 6.03
C GLY A 1052 -44.56 20.22 4.86
N LYS A 1053 -44.02 19.65 3.77
CA LYS A 1053 -44.84 19.25 2.63
C LYS A 1053 -45.71 18.03 2.91
N PHE A 1054 -45.21 17.07 3.71
CA PHE A 1054 -46.02 15.96 4.21
C PHE A 1054 -47.17 16.44 5.11
N ARG A 1055 -46.93 17.43 5.97
CA ARG A 1055 -47.95 18.11 6.79
C ARG A 1055 -49.05 18.72 5.92
N GLU A 1056 -48.69 19.47 4.88
CA GLU A 1056 -49.66 20.05 3.95
C GLU A 1056 -50.57 19.00 3.30
N MET A 1057 -50.04 17.82 2.98
CA MET A 1057 -50.81 16.73 2.35
C MET A 1057 -51.68 15.94 3.33
N THR A 1058 -51.32 15.94 4.61
CA THR A 1058 -52.01 15.16 5.65
C THR A 1058 -53.01 16.00 6.44
N ASN A 1059 -53.18 17.28 6.08
CA ASN A 1059 -54.15 18.20 6.70
C ASN A 1059 -55.61 17.71 6.61
N ASP A 1060 -55.94 16.82 5.66
CA ASP A 1060 -57.29 16.23 5.52
C ASP A 1060 -57.42 14.83 6.17
N GLY A 1061 -56.42 14.41 6.96
CA GLY A 1061 -56.41 13.11 7.64
C GLY A 1061 -56.07 11.89 6.76
N VAL A 1062 -55.87 12.09 5.45
CA VAL A 1062 -55.49 11.04 4.50
C VAL A 1062 -53.98 11.00 4.30
N LEU A 1063 -53.36 9.85 4.52
CA LEU A 1063 -51.92 9.66 4.27
C LEU A 1063 -51.65 9.62 2.75
N PRO A 1064 -50.64 10.35 2.25
CA PRO A 1064 -50.30 10.26 0.84
C PRO A 1064 -49.77 8.86 0.50
N THR A 1065 -50.02 8.39 -0.71
CA THR A 1065 -49.37 7.18 -1.22
C THR A 1065 -47.88 7.42 -1.44
N ARG A 1066 -47.09 6.34 -1.43
CA ARG A 1066 -45.66 6.39 -1.76
C ARG A 1066 -45.38 7.10 -3.09
N SER A 1067 -46.22 6.87 -4.10
CA SER A 1067 -46.08 7.49 -5.43
C SER A 1067 -46.29 9.01 -5.37
N GLN A 1068 -47.30 9.47 -4.63
CA GLN A 1068 -47.58 10.89 -4.45
C GLN A 1068 -46.44 11.60 -3.70
N PHE A 1069 -45.89 10.98 -2.65
CA PHE A 1069 -44.76 11.54 -1.91
C PHE A 1069 -43.49 11.62 -2.77
N ILE A 1070 -43.18 10.58 -3.55
CA ILE A 1070 -42.05 10.59 -4.50
C ILE A 1070 -42.24 11.68 -5.55
N SER A 1071 -43.44 11.83 -6.11
CA SER A 1071 -43.75 12.86 -7.11
C SER A 1071 -43.47 14.27 -6.57
N ILE A 1072 -43.78 14.53 -5.31
CA ILE A 1072 -43.55 15.83 -4.68
C ILE A 1072 -42.08 16.13 -4.46
N LEU A 1073 -41.27 15.12 -4.11
CA LEU A 1073 -39.83 15.29 -4.03
C LEU A 1073 -39.19 15.64 -5.40
N THR A 1074 -39.89 15.38 -6.50
CA THR A 1074 -39.44 15.82 -7.84
C THR A 1074 -39.86 17.25 -8.20
N GLN A 1075 -40.75 17.87 -7.42
CA GLN A 1075 -41.23 19.23 -7.63
C GLN A 1075 -40.43 20.25 -6.79
N PRO A 1076 -40.50 21.55 -7.11
CA PRO A 1076 -39.91 22.60 -6.29
C PRO A 1076 -40.48 22.58 -4.85
N PRO A 1077 -39.65 22.81 -3.81
CA PRO A 1077 -38.25 23.26 -3.87
C PRO A 1077 -37.21 22.14 -3.96
N PHE A 1078 -37.62 20.86 -3.98
CA PHE A 1078 -36.70 19.72 -3.90
C PHE A 1078 -36.01 19.41 -5.23
N ASN A 1079 -36.75 19.50 -6.33
CA ASN A 1079 -36.29 19.26 -7.70
C ASN A 1079 -35.44 17.97 -7.85
N MET A 1080 -35.80 16.89 -7.13
CA MET A 1080 -35.06 15.63 -7.22
C MET A 1080 -35.40 14.91 -8.53
N SER A 1081 -34.45 14.16 -9.09
CA SER A 1081 -34.78 13.19 -10.12
C SER A 1081 -35.70 12.10 -9.54
N LYS A 1082 -36.51 11.43 -10.37
CA LYS A 1082 -37.39 10.33 -9.93
C LYS A 1082 -36.62 9.23 -9.19
N SER A 1083 -35.41 8.89 -9.64
CA SER A 1083 -34.50 7.97 -8.96
C SER A 1083 -33.97 8.53 -7.64
N GLY A 1084 -33.57 9.81 -7.61
CA GLY A 1084 -33.10 10.47 -6.38
C GLY A 1084 -34.18 10.58 -5.30
N ALA A 1085 -35.43 10.83 -5.68
CA ALA A 1085 -36.58 10.83 -4.78
C ALA A 1085 -36.88 9.43 -4.22
N GLN A 1086 -36.77 8.38 -5.05
CA GLN A 1086 -36.89 6.98 -4.60
C GLN A 1086 -35.78 6.59 -3.61
N THR A 1087 -34.52 6.93 -3.93
CA THR A 1087 -33.39 6.68 -3.03
C THR A 1087 -33.55 7.43 -1.71
N TYR A 1088 -33.99 8.69 -1.75
CA TYR A 1088 -34.24 9.48 -0.54
C TYR A 1088 -35.33 8.85 0.33
N TYR A 1089 -36.45 8.43 -0.25
CA TYR A 1089 -37.52 7.72 0.45
C TYR A 1089 -36.99 6.46 1.16
N TYR A 1090 -36.31 5.56 0.44
CA TYR A 1090 -35.83 4.30 1.02
C TYR A 1090 -34.70 4.48 2.02
N THR A 1091 -33.80 5.43 1.80
CA THR A 1091 -32.72 5.74 2.76
C THR A 1091 -33.32 6.30 4.05
N THR A 1092 -34.36 7.13 3.93
CA THR A 1092 -35.07 7.69 5.09
C THR A 1092 -35.87 6.60 5.81
N LYS A 1093 -36.59 5.73 5.10
CA LYS A 1093 -37.26 4.54 5.65
C LYS A 1093 -36.26 3.65 6.42
N ALA A 1094 -35.13 3.33 5.82
CA ALA A 1094 -34.08 2.53 6.45
C ALA A 1094 -33.48 3.19 7.70
N LYS A 1095 -33.24 4.51 7.67
CA LYS A 1095 -32.79 5.27 8.85
C LYS A 1095 -33.81 5.21 9.99
N TYR A 1096 -35.09 5.42 9.70
CA TYR A 1096 -36.14 5.35 10.73
C TYR A 1096 -36.43 3.93 11.23
N ALA A 1097 -36.20 2.90 10.39
CA ALA A 1097 -36.26 1.50 10.80
C ALA A 1097 -35.06 1.10 11.69
N ALA A 1098 -33.87 1.63 11.41
CA ALA A 1098 -32.65 1.36 12.17
C ALA A 1098 -32.59 2.08 13.53
N LEU A 1099 -33.35 3.16 13.72
CA LEU A 1099 -33.42 3.95 14.97
C LEU A 1099 -34.30 3.31 16.06
N GLY A 1100 -34.42 1.97 16.06
CA GLY A 1100 -35.09 1.22 17.13
C GLY A 1100 -34.42 1.45 18.49
N GLU A 1101 -35.21 1.96 19.44
CA GLU A 1101 -34.99 2.02 20.90
C GLU A 1101 -33.86 2.89 21.49
N SER A 1102 -33.04 3.63 20.73
CA SER A 1102 -32.02 4.52 21.33
C SER A 1102 -32.15 5.99 20.94
N LEU A 1103 -32.82 6.79 21.78
CA LEU A 1103 -32.58 8.23 21.92
C LEU A 1103 -33.08 8.70 23.30
N SER A 1104 -32.29 9.57 23.93
CA SER A 1104 -32.43 10.03 25.31
C SER A 1104 -33.84 10.55 25.65
N GLU A 1105 -34.32 10.19 26.84
CA GLU A 1105 -35.67 10.45 27.36
C GLU A 1105 -36.11 11.92 27.34
N LEU A 1106 -35.18 12.87 27.18
CA LEU A 1106 -35.47 14.30 27.10
C LEU A 1106 -36.01 14.74 25.73
N ALA A 1107 -35.50 14.18 24.63
CA ALA A 1107 -35.96 14.52 23.27
C ALA A 1107 -37.32 13.88 22.97
N MET A 1108 -37.57 12.68 23.52
CA MET A 1108 -38.81 11.94 23.30
C MET A 1108 -40.00 12.46 24.11
N ARG A 1109 -39.79 13.23 25.20
CA ARG A 1109 -40.89 13.94 25.89
C ARG A 1109 -41.47 15.09 25.07
N GLN A 1110 -40.67 15.75 24.22
CA GLN A 1110 -41.16 16.77 23.28
C GLN A 1110 -41.69 16.16 21.98
N LEU A 1111 -41.16 15.00 21.54
CA LEU A 1111 -41.57 14.32 20.30
C LEU A 1111 -42.81 13.41 20.40
N LYS A 1112 -43.21 12.97 21.60
CA LYS A 1112 -44.41 12.11 21.80
C LYS A 1112 -45.73 12.81 21.47
N ASN A 1113 -45.76 14.14 21.43
CA ASN A 1113 -46.99 14.93 21.33
C ASN A 1113 -47.23 15.56 19.95
N ASP A 1114 -46.44 15.24 18.90
CA ASP A 1114 -46.70 15.68 17.52
C ASP A 1114 -47.37 14.53 16.72
N PRO A 1115 -48.70 14.60 16.48
CA PRO A 1115 -49.45 13.55 15.78
C PRO A 1115 -49.01 13.38 14.32
N ILE A 1116 -48.46 14.43 13.71
CA ILE A 1116 -48.09 14.43 12.30
C ILE A 1116 -46.75 13.74 12.10
N LEU A 1117 -45.82 13.89 13.05
CA LEU A 1117 -44.55 13.16 13.04
C LEU A 1117 -44.75 11.65 13.26
N GLN A 1118 -45.71 11.25 14.08
CA GLN A 1118 -46.11 9.85 14.24
C GLN A 1118 -46.74 9.30 12.94
N SER A 1119 -47.58 10.10 12.28
CA SER A 1119 -48.18 9.76 10.99
C SER A 1119 -47.13 9.65 9.88
N PHE A 1120 -46.10 10.51 9.88
CA PHE A 1120 -44.98 10.44 8.94
C PHE A 1120 -44.12 9.19 9.16
N LYS A 1121 -43.84 8.84 10.42
CA LYS A 1121 -43.15 7.59 10.76
C LYS A 1121 -43.96 6.36 10.34
N ARG A 1122 -45.27 6.33 10.60
CA ARG A 1122 -46.16 5.24 10.15
C ARG A 1122 -46.20 5.14 8.63
N PHE A 1123 -46.29 6.26 7.92
CA PHE A 1123 -46.24 6.30 6.45
C PHE A 1123 -44.92 5.74 5.89
N LEU A 1124 -43.78 6.08 6.51
CA LEU A 1124 -42.48 5.55 6.08
C LEU A 1124 -42.30 4.07 6.40
N LEU A 1125 -42.84 3.58 7.52
CA LEU A 1125 -42.65 2.20 7.97
C LEU A 1125 -43.68 1.20 7.45
N GLY A 1126 -44.90 1.66 7.14
CA GLY A 1126 -45.85 0.94 6.27
C GLY A 1126 -45.28 0.75 4.87
#